data_AF-A0A150H8R2-F1
#
_entry.id   AF-A0A150H8R2-F1
#
_cell.length_a   1.000
_cell.length_b   1.000
_cell.length_c   1.000
_cell.angle_alpha   90.00
_cell.angle_beta   90.00
_cell.angle_gamma   90.00
#
_symmetry.space_group_name_H-M   'P 1'
#
loop_
_entity.id
_entity.type
_entity.pdbx_description
1 polymer ?
#
loop_
_entity_poly.entity_id
_entity_poly.type
_entity_poly.pdbx_seq_one_letter_code
_entity_poly.pdbx_strand_id
1 'polypeptide(L)'
;MADKKVNTPAVKKWARGPFVWVVLALIIVSIGASLLAGGGFKRIDTNQGLQLLEDKKVEQVKVVDGDQRVDMVLKDDFKVGDREYGKRVQFFYVEPRGEQVIKAVDSADVSKGFTDEVPKRSFLTSLLLNLVPFLLIGLVFWFLLTRMSAGAGGIMNFGKSKAKMIQKEEPDVTFADVAGVDEALEELEEIKEFLSEPKKFTDVGAKIPKGVLLYGSPGTGKTLLARAVAGEAGVPFFSMSGSDFVEMYVGVGASRVRDLFEQAKDNSPCIIFIDEIDAVGRQRGAGMGGGNDEREQTLNQLLVEMDGFDPTKNIILMAATNRPDVLDPALLRPGRFDRQIAVEVPDMKGRAHILKVHSKGKPLADEVDLNAVAKRTPGFSGADLANVMNEAALLTARSNQTVIDNTIMDEAIDRVIAGPQKRTRLMNDKERMVTAYHEGGHALVAAAMNHTDPVTKITILPRGKALGYTMVMPTEDKYSVTRNELLDQLAYAIGGRAAEEIVFHDPSTGASNDIEKATSTARKMVTQYGMSEKIGMVKLGDEGGDPFAGRGGTGEVGTAEATKLIIDEEVRTLIDTAHADAYWALNTNRAILDQLAYELLERETLDEADLKRIFADVQKAPKREVWLTSEDRPVSDIPPITPPERRENAGDWRDAVARRAEERRQQEEDAQGSGQQGSGEESVQHPQQDPYGQPGQQNPGYQYPGYPEHPDQQPPHGSEDDR
;
A
#
# COMPACT_ATOMS: atom_id res chain seq x y z
N MET A 1 -53.37 -13.73 -16.83
CA MET A 1 -53.72 -12.47 -17.51
C MET A 1 -52.56 -11.52 -17.32
N ALA A 2 -51.89 -11.15 -18.41
CA ALA A 2 -50.69 -10.33 -18.41
C ALA A 2 -51.07 -8.84 -18.44
N ASP A 3 -50.64 -8.07 -17.44
CA ASP A 3 -50.82 -6.63 -17.41
C ASP A 3 -49.57 -5.93 -17.95
N LYS A 4 -49.66 -5.45 -19.20
CA LYS A 4 -48.66 -4.62 -19.87
C LYS A 4 -48.74 -3.18 -19.31
N LYS A 5 -47.79 -2.79 -18.45
CA LYS A 5 -47.52 -1.37 -18.18
C LYS A 5 -46.83 -0.74 -19.39
N VAL A 6 -47.56 0.14 -20.07
CA VAL A 6 -47.08 0.97 -21.18
C VAL A 6 -46.14 2.05 -20.63
N ASN A 7 -44.87 1.99 -21.02
CA ASN A 7 -43.90 3.07 -20.78
C ASN A 7 -44.19 4.25 -21.73
N THR A 8 -44.66 5.36 -21.18
CA THR A 8 -44.68 6.66 -21.87
C THR A 8 -43.23 7.15 -22.04
N PRO A 9 -42.79 7.61 -23.22
CA PRO A 9 -41.38 7.89 -23.45
C PRO A 9 -40.91 9.13 -22.67
N ALA A 10 -39.70 9.02 -22.10
CA ALA A 10 -38.98 10.01 -21.29
C ALA A 10 -38.82 11.41 -21.93
N VAL A 11 -39.21 11.57 -23.19
CA VAL A 11 -39.12 12.79 -24.01
C VAL A 11 -39.94 13.94 -23.41
N LYS A 12 -41.09 13.65 -22.76
CA LYS A 12 -41.97 14.71 -22.23
C LYS A 12 -41.45 15.39 -20.96
N LYS A 13 -40.50 14.77 -20.23
CA LYS A 13 -39.83 15.38 -19.05
C LYS A 13 -38.64 16.26 -19.46
N TRP A 14 -37.88 15.87 -20.48
CA TRP A 14 -36.76 16.66 -20.99
C TRP A 14 -37.22 18.00 -21.59
N ALA A 15 -38.36 18.02 -22.28
CA ALA A 15 -38.92 19.22 -22.91
C ALA A 15 -39.32 20.35 -21.93
N ARG A 16 -39.44 20.06 -20.62
CA ARG A 16 -39.81 21.05 -19.59
C ARG A 16 -38.64 21.48 -18.70
N GLY A 17 -37.46 20.88 -18.90
CA GLY A 17 -36.26 21.22 -18.13
C GLY A 17 -35.54 22.46 -18.67
N PRO A 18 -34.74 23.15 -17.83
CA PRO A 18 -33.93 24.30 -18.26
C PRO A 18 -32.89 23.95 -19.33
N PHE A 19 -32.56 22.66 -19.48
CA PHE A 19 -31.59 22.16 -20.46
C PHE A 19 -31.94 22.49 -21.92
N VAL A 20 -33.22 22.44 -22.29
CA VAL A 20 -33.65 22.74 -23.67
C VAL A 20 -33.37 24.20 -24.04
N TRP A 21 -33.53 25.11 -23.08
CA TRP A 21 -33.26 26.54 -23.27
C TRP A 21 -31.77 26.84 -23.37
N VAL A 22 -30.93 26.11 -22.62
CA VAL A 22 -29.46 26.22 -22.71
C VAL A 22 -28.97 25.75 -24.07
N VAL A 23 -29.48 24.61 -24.56
CA VAL A 23 -29.14 24.09 -25.89
C VAL A 23 -29.59 25.04 -26.99
N LEU A 24 -30.80 25.60 -26.90
CA LEU A 24 -31.29 26.58 -27.87
C LEU A 24 -30.44 27.86 -27.89
N ALA A 25 -30.03 28.37 -26.73
CA ALA A 25 -29.15 29.53 -26.63
C ALA A 25 -27.77 29.26 -27.26
N LEU A 26 -27.18 28.08 -27.02
CA LEU A 26 -25.92 27.66 -27.64
C LEU A 26 -26.04 27.57 -29.17
N ILE A 27 -27.16 27.06 -29.69
CA ILE A 27 -27.41 27.00 -31.14
C ILE A 27 -27.52 28.40 -31.74
N ILE A 28 -28.22 29.32 -31.09
CA ILE A 28 -28.35 30.72 -31.58
C ILE A 28 -27.00 31.43 -31.57
N VAL A 29 -26.19 31.24 -30.52
CA VAL A 29 -24.83 31.81 -30.44
C VAL A 29 -23.92 31.19 -31.51
N SER A 30 -24.02 29.88 -31.74
CA SER A 30 -23.23 29.18 -32.76
C SER A 30 -23.60 29.64 -34.18
N ILE A 31 -24.89 29.79 -34.49
CA ILE A 31 -25.36 30.31 -35.78
C ILE A 31 -24.95 31.78 -35.96
N GLY A 32 -25.07 32.60 -34.91
CA GLY A 32 -24.62 33.99 -34.93
C GLY A 32 -23.11 34.13 -35.17
N ALA A 33 -22.31 33.28 -34.51
CA ALA A 33 -20.86 33.24 -34.73
C ALA A 33 -20.49 32.76 -36.14
N SER A 34 -21.23 31.77 -36.68
CA SER A 34 -20.99 31.24 -38.02
C SER A 34 -21.37 32.22 -39.14
N LEU A 35 -22.38 33.07 -38.93
CA LEU A 35 -22.77 34.12 -39.88
C LEU A 35 -21.79 35.30 -39.91
N LEU A 36 -21.06 35.55 -38.81
CA LEU A 36 -20.04 36.60 -38.73
C LEU A 36 -18.68 36.21 -39.31
N ALA A 37 -18.42 34.91 -39.53
CA ALA A 37 -17.13 34.40 -40.01
C ALA A 37 -16.97 34.38 -41.54
N GLY A 38 -17.89 34.98 -42.30
CA GLY A 38 -17.92 34.92 -43.76
C GLY A 38 -17.07 36.00 -44.46
N GLY A 39 -15.83 35.66 -44.82
CA GLY A 39 -15.06 36.36 -45.87
C GLY A 39 -13.73 36.98 -45.43
N GLY A 40 -12.65 36.19 -45.44
CA GLY A 40 -11.28 36.63 -45.13
C GLY A 40 -10.20 35.82 -45.85
N PHE A 41 -8.96 36.34 -45.87
CA PHE A 41 -7.79 35.76 -46.54
C PHE A 41 -7.57 34.28 -46.14
N LYS A 42 -7.19 33.43 -47.11
CA LYS A 42 -6.93 32.01 -46.84
C LYS A 42 -5.53 31.82 -46.26
N ARG A 43 -5.42 31.05 -45.18
CA ARG A 43 -4.14 30.81 -44.49
C ARG A 43 -3.23 29.89 -45.32
N ILE A 44 -1.98 30.30 -45.52
CA ILE A 44 -0.89 29.52 -46.08
C ILE A 44 0.27 29.42 -45.07
N ASP A 45 1.19 28.48 -45.28
CA ASP A 45 2.34 28.29 -44.39
C ASP A 45 3.36 29.43 -44.55
N THR A 46 4.06 29.77 -43.46
CA THR A 46 5.05 30.86 -43.43
C THR A 46 6.13 30.69 -44.50
N ASN A 47 6.59 29.45 -44.74
CA ASN A 47 7.60 29.17 -45.76
C ASN A 47 7.07 29.48 -47.17
N GLN A 48 5.83 29.07 -47.47
CA GLN A 48 5.19 29.38 -48.75
C GLN A 48 4.97 30.88 -48.92
N GLY A 49 4.61 31.57 -47.83
CA GLY A 49 4.44 33.01 -47.82
C GLY A 49 5.73 33.77 -48.12
N LEU A 50 6.84 33.37 -47.50
CA LEU A 50 8.17 33.93 -47.76
C LEU A 50 8.66 33.63 -49.17
N GLN A 51 8.44 32.42 -49.68
CA GLN A 51 8.78 32.06 -51.07
C GLN A 51 8.00 32.90 -52.08
N LEU A 52 6.72 33.17 -51.83
CA LEU A 52 5.91 34.00 -52.74
C LEU A 52 6.41 35.45 -52.81
N LEU A 53 6.95 35.98 -51.69
CA LEU A 53 7.59 37.29 -51.63
C LEU A 53 8.92 37.29 -52.39
N GLU A 54 9.75 36.27 -52.21
CA GLU A 54 11.03 36.10 -52.91
C GLU A 54 10.84 35.94 -54.43
N ASP A 55 9.81 35.19 -54.84
CA ASP A 55 9.43 34.97 -56.24
C ASP A 55 8.79 36.19 -56.92
N LYS A 56 8.57 37.30 -56.20
CA LYS A 56 7.91 38.54 -56.68
C LYS A 56 6.51 38.34 -57.30
N LYS A 57 5.79 37.30 -56.84
CA LYS A 57 4.43 36.94 -57.29
C LYS A 57 3.33 37.70 -56.54
N VAL A 58 3.70 38.52 -55.57
CA VAL A 58 2.79 39.34 -54.78
C VAL A 58 2.56 40.69 -55.45
N GLU A 59 1.30 41.15 -55.46
CA GLU A 59 0.88 42.44 -55.99
C GLU A 59 0.79 43.50 -54.88
N GLN A 60 0.30 43.11 -53.70
CA GLN A 60 0.16 43.96 -52.52
C GLN A 60 0.42 43.16 -51.24
N VAL A 61 1.18 43.75 -50.32
CA VAL A 61 1.47 43.20 -49.00
C VAL A 61 0.94 44.13 -47.92
N LYS A 62 0.31 43.55 -46.89
CA LYS A 62 -0.13 44.28 -45.71
C LYS A 62 0.34 43.54 -44.46
N VAL A 63 1.23 44.16 -43.68
CA VAL A 63 1.70 43.59 -42.42
C VAL A 63 0.84 44.13 -41.29
N VAL A 64 0.26 43.23 -40.48
CA VAL A 64 -0.65 43.59 -39.38
C VAL A 64 0.06 43.34 -38.07
N ASP A 65 0.39 44.45 -37.39
CA ASP A 65 1.09 44.42 -36.11
C ASP A 65 0.13 44.01 -34.97
N GLY A 66 0.64 43.28 -33.98
CA GLY A 66 -0.14 42.66 -32.90
C GLY A 66 -0.66 41.24 -33.19
N ASP A 67 -1.17 40.97 -34.40
CA ASP A 67 -1.60 39.61 -34.81
C ASP A 67 -0.45 38.79 -35.46
N GLN A 68 0.73 39.40 -35.66
CA GLN A 68 1.91 38.82 -36.33
C GLN A 68 1.54 38.16 -37.66
N ARG A 69 0.77 38.90 -38.47
CA ARG A 69 0.11 38.40 -39.69
C ARG A 69 0.51 39.24 -40.90
N VAL A 70 0.75 38.57 -42.02
CA VAL A 70 0.98 39.21 -43.32
C VAL A 70 -0.13 38.79 -44.28
N ASP A 71 -0.91 39.77 -44.72
CA ASP A 71 -1.97 39.61 -45.71
C ASP A 71 -1.42 39.97 -47.10
N MET A 72 -1.57 39.07 -48.07
CA MET A 72 -1.01 39.22 -49.42
C MET A 72 -2.10 39.06 -50.48
N VAL A 73 -2.05 39.95 -51.47
CA VAL A 73 -2.80 39.81 -52.72
C VAL A 73 -1.81 39.42 -53.82
N LEU A 74 -2.01 38.25 -54.40
CA LEU A 74 -1.14 37.67 -55.43
C LEU A 74 -1.60 38.11 -56.82
N LYS A 75 -0.64 38.17 -57.77
CA LYS A 75 -0.94 38.47 -59.17
C LYS A 75 -1.81 37.37 -59.81
N ASP A 76 -1.47 36.11 -59.51
CA ASP A 76 -2.14 34.91 -60.00
C ASP A 76 -2.73 34.07 -58.87
N ASP A 77 -3.66 33.17 -59.22
CA ASP A 77 -4.25 32.25 -58.24
C ASP A 77 -3.23 31.23 -57.73
N PHE A 78 -3.08 31.16 -56.41
CA PHE A 78 -2.16 30.23 -55.77
C PHE A 78 -2.83 28.88 -55.50
N LYS A 79 -2.17 27.81 -55.93
CA LYS A 79 -2.59 26.42 -55.72
C LYS A 79 -1.42 25.62 -55.17
N VAL A 80 -1.68 24.80 -54.15
CA VAL A 80 -0.70 23.86 -53.58
C VAL A 80 -1.34 22.49 -53.55
N GLY A 81 -0.83 21.56 -54.38
CA GLY A 81 -1.51 20.29 -54.64
C GLY A 81 -2.91 20.49 -55.22
N ASP A 82 -3.91 19.76 -54.71
CA ASP A 82 -5.32 19.86 -55.12
C ASP A 82 -6.11 21.02 -54.47
N ARG A 83 -5.47 21.87 -53.66
CA ARG A 83 -6.15 22.96 -52.93
C ARG A 83 -5.92 24.32 -53.57
N GLU A 84 -7.03 25.00 -53.91
CA GLU A 84 -7.02 26.37 -54.42
C GLU A 84 -7.14 27.41 -53.29
N TYR A 85 -6.10 28.22 -53.14
CA TYR A 85 -6.03 29.31 -52.17
C TYR A 85 -6.45 30.66 -52.77
N GLY A 86 -6.54 30.75 -54.11
CA GLY A 86 -6.94 31.96 -54.83
C GLY A 86 -5.92 33.09 -54.67
N LYS A 87 -6.32 34.33 -54.99
CA LYS A 87 -5.42 35.50 -54.94
C LYS A 87 -5.16 36.09 -53.56
N ARG A 88 -6.00 35.81 -52.56
CA ARG A 88 -5.94 36.46 -51.24
C ARG A 88 -5.49 35.46 -50.19
N VAL A 89 -4.20 35.49 -49.88
CA VAL A 89 -3.56 34.58 -48.94
C VAL A 89 -2.98 35.33 -47.74
N GLN A 90 -2.91 34.68 -46.59
CA GLN A 90 -2.27 35.24 -45.40
C GLN A 90 -1.37 34.20 -44.73
N PHE A 91 -0.27 34.63 -44.14
CA PHE A 91 0.54 33.77 -43.28
C PHE A 91 0.86 34.47 -41.96
N PHE A 92 1.24 33.67 -40.97
CA PHE A 92 1.59 34.14 -39.64
C PHE A 92 3.07 33.88 -39.39
N TYR A 93 3.70 34.75 -38.63
CA TYR A 93 5.09 34.61 -38.20
C TYR A 93 5.19 34.79 -36.69
N VAL A 94 6.34 34.44 -36.12
CA VAL A 94 6.66 34.67 -34.72
C VAL A 94 7.53 35.91 -34.59
N GLU A 95 7.39 36.64 -33.49
CA GLU A 95 8.11 37.90 -33.24
C GLU A 95 9.63 37.84 -33.53
N PRO A 96 10.39 36.79 -33.16
CA PRO A 96 11.82 36.71 -33.48
C PRO A 96 12.15 36.60 -34.98
N ARG A 97 11.17 36.23 -35.82
CA ARG A 97 11.30 36.20 -37.28
C ARG A 97 10.82 37.49 -37.96
N GLY A 98 10.36 38.48 -37.19
CA GLY A 98 9.83 39.74 -37.71
C GLY A 98 10.80 40.47 -38.64
N GLU A 99 12.08 40.60 -38.23
CA GLU A 99 13.09 41.24 -39.09
C GLU A 99 13.31 40.50 -40.42
N GLN A 100 13.23 39.17 -40.42
CA GLN A 100 13.37 38.36 -41.64
C GLN A 100 12.19 38.58 -42.58
N VAL A 101 10.98 38.67 -42.04
CA VAL A 101 9.76 38.92 -42.81
C VAL A 101 9.77 40.34 -43.38
N ILE A 102 10.16 41.35 -42.59
CA ILE A 102 10.27 42.75 -43.06
C ILE A 102 11.28 42.85 -44.20
N LYS A 103 12.48 42.25 -44.05
CA LYS A 103 13.48 42.20 -45.13
C LYS A 103 12.96 41.50 -46.39
N ALA A 104 12.19 40.44 -46.24
CA ALA A 104 11.57 39.73 -47.38
C ALA A 104 10.50 40.58 -48.08
N VAL A 105 9.75 41.40 -47.34
CA VAL A 105 8.75 42.32 -47.91
C VAL A 105 9.43 43.49 -48.62
N ASP A 106 10.47 44.09 -48.02
CA ASP A 106 11.23 45.20 -48.61
C ASP A 106 11.94 44.79 -49.92
N SER A 107 12.43 43.55 -49.99
CA SER A 107 13.14 43.04 -51.17
C SER A 107 12.21 42.57 -52.31
N ALA A 108 10.92 42.35 -52.03
CA ALA A 108 9.95 41.80 -52.98
C ALA A 108 9.50 42.80 -54.07
N ASP A 109 9.80 44.11 -53.93
CA ASP A 109 9.51 45.17 -54.92
C ASP A 109 8.07 45.14 -55.45
N VAL A 110 7.11 45.28 -54.54
CA VAL A 110 5.68 45.03 -54.77
C VAL A 110 5.01 46.16 -55.56
N SER A 111 4.29 45.82 -56.64
CA SER A 111 3.76 46.78 -57.62
C SER A 111 2.70 47.76 -57.09
N LYS A 112 1.92 47.38 -56.05
CA LYS A 112 0.95 48.26 -55.39
C LYS A 112 1.43 48.76 -54.01
N GLY A 113 2.72 48.56 -53.71
CA GLY A 113 3.33 48.91 -52.44
C GLY A 113 2.99 47.94 -51.29
N PHE A 114 3.64 48.19 -50.15
CA PHE A 114 3.34 47.54 -48.87
C PHE A 114 2.89 48.57 -47.83
N THR A 115 2.09 48.15 -46.85
CA THR A 115 1.62 49.02 -45.76
C THR A 115 1.56 48.25 -44.45
N ASP A 116 1.83 48.94 -43.35
CA ASP A 116 1.71 48.40 -41.99
C ASP A 116 0.43 48.92 -41.34
N GLU A 117 -0.39 48.02 -40.80
CA GLU A 117 -1.59 48.37 -40.07
C GLU A 117 -1.48 47.90 -38.62
N VAL A 118 -1.63 48.83 -37.69
CA VAL A 118 -1.93 48.49 -36.29
C VAL A 118 -3.45 48.44 -36.17
N PRO A 119 -4.07 47.25 -36.04
CA PRO A 119 -5.53 47.13 -36.05
C PRO A 119 -6.11 47.76 -34.79
N LYS A 120 -6.57 49.01 -34.91
CA LYS A 120 -7.33 49.68 -33.84
C LYS A 120 -8.73 49.08 -33.81
N ARG A 121 -8.95 48.07 -32.96
CA ARG A 121 -10.32 47.65 -32.65
C ARG A 121 -11.03 48.82 -31.97
N SER A 122 -12.13 49.30 -32.56
CA SER A 122 -12.97 50.31 -31.91
C SER A 122 -13.36 49.80 -30.53
N PHE A 123 -12.96 50.53 -29.49
CA PHE A 123 -13.23 50.18 -28.09
C PHE A 123 -14.72 49.95 -27.88
N LEU A 124 -15.57 50.77 -28.52
CA LEU A 124 -17.03 50.65 -28.42
C LEU A 124 -17.56 49.35 -29.02
N THR A 125 -17.00 48.91 -30.16
CA THR A 125 -17.38 47.66 -30.82
C THR A 125 -16.90 46.44 -30.03
N SER A 126 -15.71 46.50 -29.43
CA SER A 126 -15.20 45.44 -28.56
C SER A 126 -15.97 45.33 -27.24
N LEU A 127 -16.35 46.48 -26.66
CA LEU A 127 -17.18 46.53 -25.46
C LEU A 127 -18.57 45.95 -25.73
N LEU A 128 -19.22 46.34 -26.83
CA LEU A 128 -20.54 45.80 -27.21
C LEU A 128 -20.50 44.29 -27.50
N LEU A 129 -19.53 43.82 -28.28
CA LEU A 129 -19.39 42.39 -28.60
C LEU A 129 -19.09 41.54 -27.36
N ASN A 130 -18.32 42.06 -26.40
CA ASN A 130 -18.04 41.36 -25.15
C ASN A 130 -19.20 41.46 -24.17
N LEU A 131 -19.98 42.55 -24.16
CA LEU A 131 -21.09 42.76 -23.23
C LEU A 131 -22.36 41.99 -23.63
N VAL A 132 -22.59 41.76 -24.92
CA VAL A 132 -23.77 41.02 -25.42
C VAL A 132 -23.87 39.61 -24.82
N PRO A 133 -22.81 38.78 -24.77
CA PRO A 133 -22.84 37.49 -24.07
C PRO A 133 -23.25 37.59 -22.60
N PHE A 134 -22.70 38.56 -21.86
CA PHE A 134 -23.03 38.77 -20.44
C PHE A 134 -24.47 39.24 -20.24
N LEU A 135 -24.98 40.12 -21.11
CA LEU A 135 -26.38 40.54 -21.09
C LEU A 135 -27.32 39.38 -21.40
N LEU A 136 -26.96 38.52 -22.36
CA LEU A 136 -27.77 37.36 -22.74
C LEU A 136 -27.80 36.31 -21.61
N ILE A 137 -26.66 36.04 -20.97
CA ILE A 137 -26.59 35.20 -19.77
C ILE A 137 -27.39 35.82 -18.63
N GLY A 138 -27.25 37.13 -18.39
CA GLY A 138 -28.00 37.86 -17.36
C GLY A 138 -29.51 37.81 -17.58
N LEU A 139 -29.97 37.93 -18.83
CA LEU A 139 -31.40 37.86 -19.18
C LEU A 139 -31.95 36.44 -19.02
N VAL A 140 -31.17 35.42 -19.40
CA VAL A 140 -31.52 34.01 -19.15
C VAL A 140 -31.56 33.71 -17.65
N PHE A 141 -30.60 34.23 -16.87
CA PHE A 141 -30.56 34.07 -15.41
C PHE A 141 -31.73 34.80 -14.72
N TRP A 142 -32.04 36.02 -15.15
CA TRP A 142 -33.19 36.78 -14.63
C TRP A 142 -34.52 36.07 -14.94
N PHE A 143 -34.66 35.50 -16.14
CA PHE A 143 -35.82 34.69 -16.52
C PHE A 143 -35.90 33.35 -15.75
N LEU A 144 -34.77 32.72 -15.44
CA LEU A 144 -34.70 31.53 -14.59
C LEU A 144 -35.07 31.84 -13.13
N LEU A 145 -34.52 32.92 -12.56
CA LEU A 145 -34.76 33.34 -11.18
C LEU A 145 -36.22 33.75 -10.96
N THR A 146 -36.86 34.42 -11.93
CA THR A 146 -38.29 34.75 -11.86
C THR A 146 -39.20 33.52 -11.93
N ARG A 147 -38.74 32.41 -12.54
CA ARG A 147 -39.45 31.12 -12.51
C ARG A 147 -39.11 30.24 -11.31
N MET A 148 -37.93 30.40 -10.71
CA MET A 148 -37.52 29.71 -9.49
C MET A 148 -38.16 30.33 -8.23
N SER A 149 -38.42 31.64 -8.25
CA SER A 149 -39.13 32.38 -7.18
C SER A 149 -40.60 31.93 -7.00
N ALA A 150 -41.23 31.41 -8.06
CA ALA A 150 -42.60 30.86 -7.98
C ALA A 150 -42.68 29.47 -7.30
N GLY A 151 -41.55 28.92 -6.83
CA GLY A 151 -41.46 27.67 -6.07
C GLY A 151 -40.62 27.85 -4.80
N ALA A 152 -41.05 28.74 -3.91
CA ALA A 152 -40.40 29.01 -2.63
C ALA A 152 -40.35 27.75 -1.76
N GLY A 153 -39.14 27.19 -1.57
CA GLY A 153 -38.91 26.10 -0.61
C GLY A 153 -37.59 25.32 -0.70
N GLY A 154 -36.75 25.54 -1.72
CA GLY A 154 -35.62 24.64 -2.01
C GLY A 154 -34.24 24.98 -1.44
N ILE A 155 -33.99 26.22 -0.98
CA ILE A 155 -32.60 26.71 -0.77
C ILE A 155 -32.16 26.70 0.71
N MET A 156 -33.07 26.54 1.67
CA MET A 156 -32.75 26.47 3.11
C MET A 156 -32.32 25.08 3.61
N ASN A 157 -32.19 24.08 2.73
CA ASN A 157 -31.90 22.69 3.12
C ASN A 157 -30.48 22.22 2.78
N PHE A 158 -29.55 23.14 2.49
CA PHE A 158 -28.17 22.82 2.12
C PHE A 158 -27.25 22.49 3.33
N GLY A 159 -27.72 22.74 4.56
CA GLY A 159 -26.96 22.50 5.80
C GLY A 159 -27.30 21.19 6.53
N LYS A 160 -28.35 20.47 6.12
CA LYS A 160 -28.61 19.11 6.61
C LYS A 160 -28.23 18.17 5.49
N SER A 161 -27.02 17.64 5.54
CA SER A 161 -26.59 16.65 4.57
C SER A 161 -27.65 15.55 4.52
N LYS A 162 -28.13 15.22 3.32
CA LYS A 162 -28.76 13.92 3.10
C LYS A 162 -27.65 12.89 3.17
N ALA A 163 -27.18 12.61 4.38
CA ALA A 163 -26.14 11.66 4.67
C ALA A 163 -26.57 10.31 4.12
N LYS A 164 -25.65 9.65 3.41
CA LYS A 164 -25.62 8.19 3.29
C LYS A 164 -25.87 7.66 4.72
N MET A 165 -27.00 7.01 4.96
CA MET A 165 -27.36 6.55 6.31
C MET A 165 -26.17 5.81 6.90
N ILE A 166 -25.73 6.20 8.09
CA ILE A 166 -24.70 5.46 8.82
C ILE A 166 -25.26 4.05 8.98
N GLN A 167 -24.57 3.07 8.42
CA GLN A 167 -25.06 1.70 8.37
C GLN A 167 -24.94 1.12 9.78
N LYS A 168 -26.06 1.14 10.51
CA LYS A 168 -26.23 0.33 11.72
C LYS A 168 -26.37 -1.12 11.26
N GLU A 169 -25.37 -1.91 11.54
CA GLU A 169 -25.35 -3.34 11.26
C GLU A 169 -25.42 -4.12 12.57
N GLU A 170 -26.09 -5.27 12.54
CA GLU A 170 -26.01 -6.29 13.58
C GLU A 170 -25.23 -7.45 12.94
N PRO A 171 -23.91 -7.56 13.19
CA PRO A 171 -23.08 -8.54 12.49
C PRO A 171 -23.39 -9.97 12.96
N ASP A 172 -23.58 -10.89 12.01
CA ASP A 172 -23.71 -12.34 12.29
C ASP A 172 -22.35 -13.04 12.45
N VAL A 173 -21.24 -12.34 12.15
CA VAL A 173 -19.88 -12.89 12.18
C VAL A 173 -19.42 -13.00 13.64
N THR A 174 -18.82 -14.13 14.00
CA THR A 174 -18.31 -14.41 15.36
C THR A 174 -16.82 -14.70 15.37
N PHE A 175 -16.21 -14.87 16.54
CA PHE A 175 -14.80 -15.28 16.62
C PHE A 175 -14.53 -16.65 15.96
N ALA A 176 -15.53 -17.52 15.83
CA ALA A 176 -15.41 -18.80 15.14
C ALA A 176 -15.18 -18.68 13.61
N ASP A 177 -15.49 -17.52 13.03
CA ASP A 177 -15.29 -17.23 11.61
C ASP A 177 -13.95 -16.54 11.33
N VAL A 178 -13.19 -16.19 12.37
CA VAL A 178 -11.86 -15.60 12.30
C VAL A 178 -10.82 -16.64 12.70
N ALA A 179 -9.74 -16.74 11.93
CA ALA A 179 -8.70 -17.72 12.15
C ALA A 179 -7.31 -17.12 11.91
N GLY A 180 -6.30 -17.67 12.58
CA GLY A 180 -4.88 -17.36 12.34
C GLY A 180 -4.40 -16.03 12.91
N VAL A 181 -5.15 -15.46 13.87
CA VAL A 181 -4.84 -14.21 14.58
C VAL A 181 -5.18 -14.37 16.07
N ASP A 182 -4.69 -15.46 16.66
CA ASP A 182 -5.11 -15.93 17.99
C ASP A 182 -4.73 -14.92 19.09
N GLU A 183 -3.56 -14.30 18.99
CA GLU A 183 -3.11 -13.25 19.92
C GLU A 183 -3.99 -12.00 19.86
N ALA A 184 -4.39 -11.59 18.65
CA ALA A 184 -5.29 -10.45 18.48
C ALA A 184 -6.71 -10.77 18.98
N LEU A 185 -7.18 -12.01 18.83
CA LEU A 185 -8.45 -12.46 19.37
C LEU A 185 -8.44 -12.46 20.90
N GLU A 186 -7.34 -12.88 21.53
CA GLU A 186 -7.19 -12.86 23.00
C GLU A 186 -7.29 -11.43 23.56
N GLU A 187 -6.60 -10.46 22.96
CA GLU A 187 -6.70 -9.04 23.37
C GLU A 187 -8.11 -8.47 23.12
N LEU A 188 -8.79 -8.90 22.06
CA LEU A 188 -10.15 -8.45 21.73
C LEU A 188 -11.24 -9.14 22.57
N GLU A 189 -10.94 -10.30 23.17
CA GLU A 189 -11.83 -10.99 24.09
C GLU A 189 -12.11 -10.15 25.34
N GLU A 190 -11.10 -9.42 25.85
CA GLU A 190 -11.28 -8.44 26.92
C GLU A 190 -12.28 -7.34 26.53
N ILE A 191 -12.19 -6.85 25.29
CA ILE A 191 -13.06 -5.79 24.76
C ILE A 191 -14.51 -6.29 24.64
N LYS A 192 -14.68 -7.55 24.20
CA LYS A 192 -15.98 -8.21 24.16
C LYS A 192 -16.56 -8.39 25.56
N GLU A 193 -15.78 -8.91 26.51
CA GLU A 193 -16.23 -9.07 27.90
C GLU A 193 -16.66 -7.75 28.52
N PHE A 194 -15.94 -6.67 28.21
CA PHE A 194 -16.31 -5.34 28.70
C PHE A 194 -17.68 -4.88 28.15
N LEU A 195 -17.98 -5.14 26.87
CA LEU A 195 -19.28 -4.78 26.28
C LEU A 195 -20.43 -5.64 26.83
N SER A 196 -20.18 -6.92 27.08
CA SER A 196 -21.19 -7.85 27.61
C SER A 196 -21.41 -7.73 29.11
N GLU A 197 -20.33 -7.54 29.90
CA GLU A 197 -20.32 -7.56 31.37
C GLU A 197 -19.58 -6.35 31.98
N PRO A 198 -20.00 -5.09 31.70
CA PRO A 198 -19.26 -3.89 32.12
C PRO A 198 -19.12 -3.77 33.65
N LYS A 199 -20.07 -4.31 34.43
CA LYS A 199 -20.07 -4.24 35.90
C LYS A 199 -18.85 -4.93 36.53
N LYS A 200 -18.45 -6.07 35.96
CA LYS A 200 -17.28 -6.86 36.40
C LYS A 200 -16.01 -5.99 36.46
N PHE A 201 -15.85 -5.07 35.51
CA PHE A 201 -14.71 -4.17 35.41
C PHE A 201 -14.87 -2.90 36.25
N THR A 202 -16.07 -2.33 36.32
CA THR A 202 -16.32 -1.14 37.15
C THR A 202 -16.19 -1.42 38.64
N ASP A 203 -16.58 -2.61 39.10
CA ASP A 203 -16.56 -2.99 40.52
C ASP A 203 -15.13 -3.10 41.07
N VAL A 204 -14.16 -3.44 40.21
CA VAL A 204 -12.72 -3.49 40.55
C VAL A 204 -11.99 -2.18 40.22
N GLY A 205 -12.70 -1.15 39.76
CA GLY A 205 -12.14 0.16 39.43
C GLY A 205 -11.31 0.20 38.14
N ALA A 206 -11.46 -0.79 37.25
CA ALA A 206 -10.77 -0.80 35.98
C ALA A 206 -11.31 0.31 35.05
N LYS A 207 -10.40 1.03 34.39
CA LYS A 207 -10.75 2.03 33.39
C LYS A 207 -10.89 1.35 32.04
N ILE A 208 -12.00 1.64 31.38
CA ILE A 208 -12.36 1.07 30.10
C ILE A 208 -11.57 1.79 29.00
N PRO A 209 -10.93 1.06 28.06
CA PRO A 209 -10.29 1.67 26.92
C PRO A 209 -11.34 2.34 26.04
N LYS A 210 -11.18 3.64 25.79
CA LYS A 210 -12.10 4.41 24.93
C LYS A 210 -11.94 4.06 23.45
N GLY A 211 -10.73 3.68 23.05
CA GLY A 211 -10.43 3.33 21.67
C GLY A 211 -9.40 2.22 21.53
N VAL A 212 -9.58 1.45 20.46
CA VAL A 212 -8.72 0.35 20.04
C VAL A 212 -8.26 0.60 18.60
N LEU A 213 -6.96 0.58 18.36
CA LEU A 213 -6.37 0.68 17.02
C LEU A 213 -5.87 -0.69 16.57
N LEU A 214 -6.47 -1.23 15.52
CA LEU A 214 -6.01 -2.41 14.81
C LEU A 214 -5.02 -1.97 13.72
N TYR A 215 -3.78 -2.45 13.77
CA TYR A 215 -2.78 -2.13 12.74
C TYR A 215 -2.11 -3.38 12.21
N GLY A 216 -1.69 -3.35 10.94
CA GLY A 216 -0.99 -4.47 10.32
C GLY A 216 -1.17 -4.47 8.81
N SER A 217 -0.57 -5.44 8.13
CA SER A 217 -0.60 -5.55 6.67
C SER A 217 -2.04 -5.57 6.11
N PRO A 218 -2.26 -5.11 4.87
CA PRO A 218 -3.55 -5.23 4.22
C PRO A 218 -3.95 -6.71 4.11
N GLY A 219 -5.26 -6.99 4.17
CA GLY A 219 -5.78 -8.35 3.98
C GLY A 219 -5.68 -9.28 5.20
N THR A 220 -5.21 -8.83 6.36
CA THR A 220 -5.13 -9.65 7.60
C THR A 220 -6.45 -9.76 8.37
N GLY A 221 -7.55 -9.23 7.84
CA GLY A 221 -8.88 -9.38 8.45
C GLY A 221 -9.21 -8.38 9.56
N LYS A 222 -8.56 -7.21 9.64
CA LYS A 222 -8.85 -6.15 10.63
C LYS A 222 -10.35 -5.78 10.69
N THR A 223 -10.99 -5.54 9.55
CA THR A 223 -12.42 -5.22 9.46
C THR A 223 -13.30 -6.40 9.85
N LEU A 224 -12.86 -7.64 9.56
CA LEU A 224 -13.56 -8.86 9.94
C LEU A 224 -13.49 -9.08 11.46
N LEU A 225 -12.33 -8.86 12.07
CA LEU A 225 -12.11 -8.90 13.52
C LEU A 225 -13.02 -7.92 14.26
N ALA A 226 -13.07 -6.65 13.82
CA ALA A 226 -13.93 -5.66 14.46
C ALA A 226 -15.42 -6.03 14.38
N ARG A 227 -15.87 -6.60 13.26
CA ARG A 227 -17.24 -7.14 13.10
C ARG A 227 -17.48 -8.34 14.00
N ALA A 228 -16.49 -9.24 14.12
CA ALA A 228 -16.57 -10.42 14.97
C ALA A 228 -16.70 -10.05 16.46
N VAL A 229 -16.00 -9.03 16.94
CA VAL A 229 -16.16 -8.54 18.32
C VAL A 229 -17.57 -8.04 18.58
N ALA A 230 -18.16 -7.30 17.62
CA ALA A 230 -19.52 -6.79 17.75
C ALA A 230 -20.57 -7.92 17.72
N GLY A 231 -20.41 -8.90 16.84
CA GLY A 231 -21.28 -10.08 16.76
C GLY A 231 -21.19 -10.94 18.02
N GLU A 232 -19.98 -11.16 18.55
CA GLU A 232 -19.73 -11.93 19.78
C GLU A 232 -20.28 -11.22 21.03
N ALA A 233 -20.22 -9.88 21.07
CA ALA A 233 -20.80 -9.08 22.14
C ALA A 233 -22.32 -8.84 21.99
N GLY A 234 -22.88 -9.11 20.81
CA GLY A 234 -24.29 -8.87 20.48
C GLY A 234 -24.68 -7.39 20.50
N VAL A 235 -23.76 -6.49 20.11
CA VAL A 235 -23.99 -5.03 20.13
C VAL A 235 -24.05 -4.44 18.71
N PRO A 236 -24.77 -3.30 18.51
CA PRO A 236 -24.77 -2.60 17.24
C PRO A 236 -23.37 -2.20 16.76
N PHE A 237 -23.14 -2.34 15.45
CA PHE A 237 -21.89 -2.00 14.79
C PHE A 237 -22.11 -0.85 13.80
N PHE A 238 -21.40 0.26 14.00
CA PHE A 238 -21.42 1.41 13.09
C PHE A 238 -20.11 1.44 12.30
N SER A 239 -20.15 1.23 10.99
CA SER A 239 -18.96 1.22 10.14
C SER A 239 -18.89 2.46 9.24
N MET A 240 -17.72 3.10 9.18
CA MET A 240 -17.43 4.17 8.23
C MET A 240 -15.98 4.05 7.72
N SER A 241 -15.71 4.45 6.47
CA SER A 241 -14.33 4.56 6.00
C SER A 241 -13.75 5.93 6.36
N GLY A 242 -12.47 5.98 6.71
CA GLY A 242 -11.69 7.20 6.93
C GLY A 242 -11.78 8.15 5.73
N SER A 243 -11.85 7.60 4.51
CA SER A 243 -12.02 8.40 3.29
C SER A 243 -13.38 9.09 3.21
N ASP A 244 -14.43 8.56 3.85
CA ASP A 244 -15.78 9.15 3.82
C ASP A 244 -15.87 10.47 4.61
N PHE A 245 -14.84 10.76 5.42
CA PHE A 245 -14.69 12.00 6.17
C PHE A 245 -13.93 13.08 5.41
N VAL A 246 -13.26 12.75 4.29
CA VAL A 246 -12.47 13.69 3.50
C VAL A 246 -13.29 14.15 2.29
N GLU A 247 -13.80 15.38 2.33
CA GLU A 247 -14.56 15.98 1.24
C GLU A 247 -14.02 17.34 0.78
N MET A 248 -14.46 17.79 -0.40
CA MET A 248 -14.06 19.09 -0.97
C MET A 248 -14.61 20.29 -0.19
N TYR A 249 -15.60 20.09 0.68
CA TYR A 249 -16.26 21.14 1.42
C TYR A 249 -15.81 21.15 2.88
N VAL A 250 -15.18 22.25 3.29
CA VAL A 250 -14.71 22.46 4.66
C VAL A 250 -15.86 22.29 5.66
N GLY A 251 -15.63 21.50 6.71
CA GLY A 251 -16.58 21.28 7.79
C GLY A 251 -17.60 20.15 7.57
N VAL A 252 -17.70 19.57 6.37
CA VAL A 252 -18.59 18.42 6.13
C VAL A 252 -18.09 17.18 6.88
N GLY A 253 -16.80 16.87 6.82
CA GLY A 253 -16.19 15.78 7.59
C GLY A 253 -16.44 15.90 9.09
N ALA A 254 -16.17 17.08 9.66
CA ALA A 254 -16.43 17.36 11.07
C ALA A 254 -17.92 17.20 11.46
N SER A 255 -18.87 17.59 10.60
CA SER A 255 -20.29 17.35 10.86
C SER A 255 -20.62 15.86 10.93
N ARG A 256 -20.05 15.05 10.02
CA ARG A 256 -20.27 13.60 10.01
C ARG A 256 -19.73 12.92 11.26
N VAL A 257 -18.58 13.36 11.76
CA VAL A 257 -18.03 12.88 13.02
C VAL A 257 -19.02 13.14 14.17
N ARG A 258 -19.61 14.34 14.25
CA ARG A 258 -20.64 14.63 15.27
C ARG A 258 -21.87 13.74 15.13
N ASP A 259 -22.40 13.65 13.91
CA ASP A 259 -23.61 12.85 13.63
C ASP A 259 -23.40 11.36 13.93
N LEU A 260 -22.20 10.83 13.66
CA LEU A 260 -21.80 9.45 13.98
C LEU A 260 -21.80 9.21 15.49
N PHE A 261 -21.19 10.11 16.24
CA PHE A 261 -21.10 9.98 17.70
C PHE A 261 -22.44 10.23 18.39
N GLU A 262 -23.29 11.11 17.86
CA GLU A 262 -24.67 11.30 18.36
C GLU A 262 -25.50 10.03 18.19
N GLN A 263 -25.47 9.42 17.00
CA GLN A 263 -26.18 8.15 16.74
C GLN A 263 -25.66 7.00 17.61
N ALA A 264 -24.34 6.92 17.84
CA ALA A 264 -23.75 5.93 18.73
C ALA A 264 -24.18 6.15 20.19
N LYS A 265 -24.28 7.41 20.65
CA LYS A 265 -24.78 7.75 22.00
C LYS A 265 -26.23 7.31 22.23
N ASP A 266 -27.05 7.33 21.19
CA ASP A 266 -28.45 6.88 21.25
C ASP A 266 -28.60 5.35 21.20
N ASN A 267 -27.57 4.63 20.74
CA ASN A 267 -27.57 3.16 20.58
C ASN A 267 -26.54 2.47 21.49
N SER A 268 -26.13 3.10 22.59
CA SER A 268 -25.19 2.52 23.56
C SER A 268 -25.82 1.33 24.32
N PRO A 269 -25.10 0.21 24.55
CA PRO A 269 -23.70 -0.07 24.17
C PRO A 269 -23.54 -0.38 22.67
N CYS A 270 -22.47 0.10 22.04
CA CYS A 270 -22.18 -0.15 20.63
C CYS A 270 -20.69 0.00 20.28
N ILE A 271 -20.31 -0.47 19.09
CA ILE A 271 -18.98 -0.27 18.52
C ILE A 271 -19.06 0.70 17.33
N ILE A 272 -18.18 1.69 17.31
CA ILE A 272 -17.90 2.52 16.14
C ILE A 272 -16.62 2.01 15.50
N PHE A 273 -16.65 1.66 14.22
CA PHE A 273 -15.48 1.22 13.46
C PHE A 273 -15.15 2.20 12.34
N ILE A 274 -13.91 2.69 12.35
CA ILE A 274 -13.35 3.55 11.29
C ILE A 274 -12.22 2.80 10.57
N ASP A 275 -12.47 2.35 9.35
CA ASP A 275 -11.43 1.76 8.50
C ASP A 275 -10.55 2.86 7.88
N GLU A 276 -9.31 2.55 7.48
CA GLU A 276 -8.39 3.52 6.84
C GLU A 276 -8.31 4.87 7.59
N ILE A 277 -8.16 4.82 8.93
CA ILE A 277 -8.12 6.03 9.77
C ILE A 277 -6.99 6.98 9.37
N ASP A 278 -5.96 6.50 8.70
CA ASP A 278 -4.86 7.29 8.14
C ASP A 278 -5.30 8.30 7.06
N ALA A 279 -6.49 8.14 6.46
CA ALA A 279 -7.04 9.13 5.54
C ALA A 279 -7.32 10.51 6.22
N VAL A 280 -7.74 10.49 7.48
CA VAL A 280 -8.02 11.69 8.30
C VAL A 280 -7.01 11.91 9.42
N GLY A 281 -6.38 10.84 9.89
CA GLY A 281 -5.47 10.84 11.03
C GLY A 281 -4.01 11.08 10.69
N ARG A 282 -3.68 11.43 9.44
CA ARG A 282 -2.29 11.63 9.02
C ARG A 282 -1.67 12.87 9.66
N GLN A 283 -0.43 12.74 10.15
CA GLN A 283 0.33 13.86 10.68
C GLN A 283 0.59 14.94 9.61
N ARG A 284 0.61 16.21 10.04
CA ARG A 284 0.88 17.37 9.17
C ARG A 284 2.20 17.19 8.39
N GLY A 285 2.13 17.22 7.07
CA GLY A 285 3.27 17.56 6.22
C GLY A 285 3.26 19.06 5.91
N ALA A 286 4.43 19.70 5.80
CA ALA A 286 4.58 21.11 5.39
C ALA A 286 4.24 21.32 3.89
N GLY A 287 3.05 20.91 3.48
CA GLY A 287 2.45 21.18 2.18
C GLY A 287 1.83 22.57 2.17
N MET A 288 2.48 23.48 1.46
CA MET A 288 2.02 24.85 1.20
C MET A 288 0.80 24.82 0.26
N GLY A 289 -0.41 24.56 0.77
CA GLY A 289 -1.65 24.55 -0.02
C GLY A 289 -2.88 24.12 0.78
N GLY A 290 -3.96 24.92 0.72
CA GLY A 290 -5.17 24.84 1.56
C GLY A 290 -6.08 23.61 1.40
N GLY A 291 -5.54 22.42 1.17
CA GLY A 291 -6.25 21.13 1.25
C GLY A 291 -6.10 20.42 2.60
N ASN A 292 -5.36 21.02 3.55
CA ASN A 292 -5.13 20.48 4.89
C ASN A 292 -6.22 20.90 5.90
N ASP A 293 -6.87 22.04 5.69
CA ASP A 293 -7.77 22.63 6.69
C ASP A 293 -8.99 21.74 7.00
N GLU A 294 -9.51 21.03 6.01
CA GLU A 294 -10.67 20.15 6.18
C GLU A 294 -10.34 18.86 6.95
N ARG A 295 -9.20 18.24 6.63
CA ARG A 295 -8.73 17.04 7.33
C ARG A 295 -8.38 17.36 8.77
N GLU A 296 -7.69 18.46 9.01
CA GLU A 296 -7.33 18.91 10.35
C GLU A 296 -8.56 19.25 11.18
N GLN A 297 -9.55 19.93 10.60
CA GLN A 297 -10.80 20.22 11.30
C GLN A 297 -11.53 18.93 11.67
N THR A 298 -11.56 17.95 10.77
CA THR A 298 -12.24 16.68 10.98
C THR A 298 -11.51 15.81 12.01
N LEU A 299 -10.17 15.77 11.95
CA LEU A 299 -9.33 15.13 12.96
C LEU A 299 -9.55 15.75 14.34
N ASN A 300 -9.48 17.08 14.46
CA ASN A 300 -9.71 17.76 15.73
C ASN A 300 -11.12 17.49 16.27
N GLN A 301 -12.13 17.44 15.41
CA GLN A 301 -13.48 17.09 15.83
C GLN A 301 -13.55 15.65 16.36
N LEU A 302 -12.86 14.70 15.72
CA LEU A 302 -12.77 13.33 16.21
C LEU A 302 -12.11 13.27 17.60
N LEU A 303 -11.01 14.00 17.78
CA LEU A 303 -10.32 14.10 19.08
C LEU A 303 -11.22 14.68 20.18
N VAL A 304 -11.98 15.73 19.86
CA VAL A 304 -12.92 16.36 20.80
C VAL A 304 -14.04 15.39 21.19
N GLU A 305 -14.59 14.63 20.25
CA GLU A 305 -15.62 13.63 20.57
C GLU A 305 -15.07 12.45 21.39
N MET A 306 -13.84 12.01 21.13
CA MET A 306 -13.17 10.95 21.91
C MET A 306 -12.90 11.38 23.36
N ASP A 307 -12.37 12.59 23.55
CA ASP A 307 -12.11 13.15 24.88
C ASP A 307 -13.43 13.42 25.64
N GLY A 308 -14.47 13.82 24.89
CA GLY A 308 -15.81 14.15 25.41
C GLY A 308 -16.71 12.98 25.80
N PHE A 309 -16.28 11.72 25.63
CA PHE A 309 -17.08 10.56 26.06
C PHE A 309 -17.18 10.45 27.57
N ASP A 310 -18.42 10.31 28.04
CA ASP A 310 -18.76 9.87 29.38
C ASP A 310 -18.41 8.37 29.53
N PRO A 311 -17.52 7.98 30.46
CA PRO A 311 -17.17 6.58 30.69
C PRO A 311 -18.35 5.66 31.02
N THR A 312 -19.48 6.23 31.43
CA THR A 312 -20.70 5.47 31.74
C THR A 312 -21.46 4.99 30.49
N LYS A 313 -21.24 5.63 29.33
CA LYS A 313 -21.82 5.20 28.06
C LYS A 313 -20.82 4.25 27.39
N ASN A 314 -21.08 2.95 27.51
CA ASN A 314 -20.24 1.84 27.03
C ASN A 314 -20.13 1.84 25.48
N ILE A 315 -19.38 2.79 24.93
CA ILE A 315 -19.15 2.97 23.50
C ILE A 315 -17.66 2.81 23.27
N ILE A 316 -17.29 1.97 22.30
CA ILE A 316 -15.88 1.69 21.97
C ILE A 316 -15.62 2.15 20.55
N LEU A 317 -14.58 2.96 20.38
CA LEU A 317 -14.09 3.36 19.07
C LEU A 317 -12.99 2.41 18.60
N MET A 318 -13.28 1.59 17.61
CA MET A 318 -12.30 0.79 16.91
C MET A 318 -11.85 1.50 15.62
N ALA A 319 -10.55 1.47 15.32
CA ALA A 319 -10.02 1.96 14.06
C ALA A 319 -9.05 0.97 13.45
N ALA A 320 -8.94 0.96 12.12
CA ALA A 320 -7.98 0.14 11.40
C ALA A 320 -7.03 0.99 10.54
N THR A 321 -5.75 0.63 10.51
CA THR A 321 -4.76 1.24 9.61
C THR A 321 -3.78 0.20 9.08
N ASN A 322 -3.26 0.43 7.87
CA ASN A 322 -2.10 -0.31 7.35
C ASN A 322 -0.78 0.43 7.62
N ARG A 323 -0.86 1.67 8.12
CA ARG A 323 0.26 2.61 8.26
C ARG A 323 0.19 3.33 9.61
N PRO A 324 0.54 2.67 10.72
CA PRO A 324 0.56 3.32 12.02
C PRO A 324 1.61 4.44 12.11
N ASP A 325 2.66 4.37 11.28
CA ASP A 325 3.78 5.31 11.20
C ASP A 325 3.39 6.73 10.78
N VAL A 326 2.35 6.89 9.96
CA VAL A 326 1.92 8.20 9.45
C VAL A 326 0.85 8.87 10.30
N LEU A 327 0.35 8.20 11.33
CA LEU A 327 -0.72 8.72 12.17
C LEU A 327 -0.22 9.84 13.08
N ASP A 328 -1.07 10.84 13.30
CA ASP A 328 -0.82 11.91 14.25
C ASP A 328 -0.66 11.29 15.67
N PRO A 329 0.48 11.51 16.35
CA PRO A 329 0.71 10.99 17.70
C PRO A 329 -0.37 11.40 18.70
N ALA A 330 -1.12 12.47 18.44
CA ALA A 330 -2.26 12.88 19.25
C ALA A 330 -3.36 11.80 19.31
N LEU A 331 -3.57 11.01 18.26
CA LEU A 331 -4.55 9.91 18.25
C LEU A 331 -4.14 8.75 19.18
N LEU A 332 -2.84 8.55 19.37
CA LEU A 332 -2.25 7.44 20.13
C LEU A 332 -2.03 7.75 21.62
N ARG A 333 -2.46 8.93 22.09
CA ARG A 333 -2.30 9.33 23.48
C ARG A 333 -3.31 8.64 24.39
N PRO A 334 -2.97 8.37 25.67
CA PRO A 334 -3.91 7.85 26.66
C PRO A 334 -5.21 8.69 26.75
N GLY A 335 -6.36 8.02 26.83
CA GLY A 335 -7.71 8.56 26.69
C GLY A 335 -8.29 8.50 25.27
N ARG A 336 -7.55 7.99 24.27
CA ARG A 336 -7.93 7.93 22.85
C ARG A 336 -7.77 6.50 22.31
N PHE A 337 -6.85 6.25 21.38
CA PHE A 337 -6.50 4.88 20.98
C PHE A 337 -5.46 4.29 21.96
N ASP A 338 -5.97 3.95 23.14
CA ASP A 338 -5.17 3.49 24.27
C ASP A 338 -4.65 2.07 24.08
N ARG A 339 -5.44 1.25 23.39
CA ARG A 339 -5.07 -0.11 23.02
C ARG A 339 -4.65 -0.15 21.55
N GLN A 340 -3.48 -0.69 21.29
CA GLN A 340 -2.97 -0.89 19.94
C GLN A 340 -2.72 -2.39 19.77
N ILE A 341 -3.47 -3.01 18.86
CA ILE A 341 -3.42 -4.44 18.64
C ILE A 341 -2.85 -4.68 17.24
N ALA A 342 -1.73 -5.38 17.18
CA ALA A 342 -1.12 -5.80 15.94
C ALA A 342 -1.93 -6.96 15.35
N VAL A 343 -2.31 -6.86 14.08
CA VAL A 343 -2.95 -7.92 13.30
C VAL A 343 -1.98 -8.36 12.22
N GLU A 344 -1.14 -9.31 12.60
CA GLU A 344 -0.04 -9.82 11.77
C GLU A 344 -0.52 -10.77 10.68
N VAL A 345 0.43 -11.14 9.81
CA VAL A 345 0.21 -12.14 8.77
C VAL A 345 0.19 -13.52 9.44
N PRO A 346 -0.76 -14.41 9.12
CA PRO A 346 -0.91 -15.69 9.81
C PRO A 346 0.30 -16.61 9.68
N ASP A 347 0.61 -17.33 10.76
CA ASP A 347 1.58 -18.42 10.80
C ASP A 347 1.09 -19.65 10.02
N MET A 348 1.94 -20.67 9.84
CA MET A 348 1.56 -21.88 9.10
C MET A 348 0.26 -22.54 9.62
N LYS A 349 0.05 -22.58 10.94
CA LYS A 349 -1.18 -23.17 11.52
C LYS A 349 -2.40 -22.30 11.25
N GLY A 350 -2.24 -20.99 11.40
CA GLY A 350 -3.25 -19.97 11.09
C GLY A 350 -3.66 -20.03 9.63
N ARG A 351 -2.71 -20.13 8.69
CA ARG A 351 -2.99 -20.30 7.25
C ARG A 351 -3.82 -21.55 6.98
N ALA A 352 -3.46 -22.69 7.57
CA ALA A 352 -4.23 -23.94 7.43
C ALA A 352 -5.66 -23.78 7.99
N HIS A 353 -5.83 -23.08 9.11
CA HIS A 353 -7.14 -22.82 9.69
C HIS A 353 -7.98 -21.86 8.82
N ILE A 354 -7.39 -20.78 8.30
CA ILE A 354 -8.03 -19.85 7.37
C ILE A 354 -8.48 -20.58 6.09
N LEU A 355 -7.63 -21.42 5.52
CA LEU A 355 -7.97 -22.27 4.37
C LEU A 355 -9.16 -23.18 4.70
N LYS A 356 -9.19 -23.76 5.90
CA LYS A 356 -10.32 -24.58 6.37
C LYS A 356 -11.62 -23.78 6.47
N VAL A 357 -11.58 -22.55 7.00
CA VAL A 357 -12.75 -21.66 7.04
C VAL A 357 -13.24 -21.37 5.62
N HIS A 358 -12.35 -20.99 4.71
CA HIS A 358 -12.69 -20.66 3.32
C HIS A 358 -12.98 -21.88 2.43
N SER A 359 -12.69 -23.10 2.90
CA SER A 359 -13.07 -24.34 2.23
C SER A 359 -14.55 -24.69 2.42
N LYS A 360 -15.19 -24.18 3.49
CA LYS A 360 -16.60 -24.45 3.77
C LYS A 360 -17.46 -24.05 2.57
N GLY A 361 -18.26 -24.99 2.06
CA GLY A 361 -19.13 -24.80 0.91
C GLY A 361 -18.47 -24.96 -0.47
N LYS A 362 -17.18 -25.33 -0.54
CA LYS A 362 -16.49 -25.64 -1.80
C LYS A 362 -16.26 -27.17 -1.91
N PRO A 363 -16.53 -27.79 -3.07
CA PRO A 363 -16.28 -29.23 -3.26
C PRO A 363 -14.78 -29.46 -3.48
N LEU A 364 -14.08 -29.96 -2.46
CA LEU A 364 -12.68 -30.38 -2.51
C LEU A 364 -12.58 -31.89 -2.73
N ALA A 365 -11.56 -32.32 -3.47
CA ALA A 365 -11.25 -33.74 -3.61
C ALA A 365 -10.57 -34.26 -2.33
N ASP A 366 -10.71 -35.55 -2.05
CA ASP A 366 -10.21 -36.17 -0.81
C ASP A 366 -8.67 -36.10 -0.68
N GLU A 367 -7.97 -36.02 -1.82
CA GLU A 367 -6.52 -35.90 -1.89
C GLU A 367 -5.96 -34.50 -1.60
N VAL A 368 -6.81 -33.48 -1.45
CA VAL A 368 -6.36 -32.10 -1.22
C VAL A 368 -6.02 -31.88 0.25
N ASP A 369 -4.73 -31.80 0.56
CA ASP A 369 -4.24 -31.47 1.90
C ASP A 369 -4.04 -29.96 2.07
N LEU A 370 -4.92 -29.33 2.85
CA LEU A 370 -4.84 -27.91 3.17
C LEU A 370 -3.57 -27.53 3.97
N ASN A 371 -2.95 -28.48 4.68
CA ASN A 371 -1.68 -28.23 5.37
C ASN A 371 -0.53 -28.13 4.37
N ALA A 372 -0.52 -28.97 3.34
CA ALA A 372 0.44 -28.88 2.25
C ALA A 372 0.28 -27.55 1.48
N VAL A 373 -0.96 -27.09 1.27
CA VAL A 373 -1.23 -25.76 0.70
C VAL A 373 -0.68 -24.66 1.61
N ALA A 374 -0.93 -24.71 2.92
CA ALA A 374 -0.46 -23.69 3.87
C ALA A 374 1.08 -23.55 3.90
N LYS A 375 1.81 -24.66 3.71
CA LYS A 375 3.27 -24.67 3.53
C LYS A 375 3.70 -24.00 2.21
N ARG A 376 2.87 -24.09 1.19
CA ARG A 376 3.09 -23.51 -0.14
C ARG A 376 2.69 -22.04 -0.27
N THR A 377 2.15 -21.44 0.78
CA THR A 377 1.68 -20.05 0.79
C THR A 377 2.27 -19.23 1.96
N PRO A 378 3.60 -19.22 2.18
CA PRO A 378 4.22 -18.44 3.24
C PRO A 378 4.02 -16.94 2.99
N GLY A 379 3.78 -16.19 4.06
CA GLY A 379 3.54 -14.74 3.98
C GLY A 379 2.21 -14.33 3.35
N PHE A 380 1.33 -15.28 2.99
CA PHE A 380 -0.01 -14.95 2.49
C PHE A 380 -0.88 -14.41 3.61
N SER A 381 -1.57 -13.30 3.34
CA SER A 381 -2.60 -12.77 4.23
C SER A 381 -3.87 -13.63 4.17
N GLY A 382 -4.79 -13.44 5.12
CA GLY A 382 -6.09 -14.13 5.10
C GLY A 382 -6.87 -13.86 3.81
N ALA A 383 -6.80 -12.62 3.29
CA ALA A 383 -7.40 -12.25 2.02
C ALA A 383 -6.76 -12.97 0.82
N ASP A 384 -5.44 -13.17 0.83
CA ASP A 384 -4.74 -13.90 -0.23
C ASP A 384 -5.16 -15.37 -0.24
N LEU A 385 -5.28 -16.01 0.94
CA LEU A 385 -5.75 -17.40 1.07
C LEU A 385 -7.21 -17.55 0.64
N ALA A 386 -8.07 -16.60 1.03
CA ALA A 386 -9.44 -16.55 0.55
C ALA A 386 -9.50 -16.44 -0.98
N ASN A 387 -8.61 -15.64 -1.56
CA ASN A 387 -8.49 -15.48 -3.00
C ASN A 387 -7.98 -16.76 -3.69
N VAL A 388 -7.01 -17.48 -3.13
CA VAL A 388 -6.57 -18.80 -3.63
C VAL A 388 -7.74 -19.77 -3.70
N MET A 389 -8.52 -19.91 -2.63
CA MET A 389 -9.67 -20.80 -2.60
C MET A 389 -10.77 -20.38 -3.59
N ASN A 390 -10.96 -19.08 -3.80
CA ASN A 390 -11.91 -18.56 -4.76
C ASN A 390 -11.45 -18.80 -6.21
N GLU A 391 -10.17 -18.56 -6.51
CA GLU A 391 -9.58 -18.85 -7.82
C GLU A 391 -9.63 -20.35 -8.13
N ALA A 392 -9.36 -21.22 -7.16
CA ALA A 392 -9.49 -22.67 -7.33
C ALA A 392 -10.93 -23.06 -7.74
N ALA A 393 -11.95 -22.49 -7.09
CA ALA A 393 -13.35 -22.72 -7.45
C ALA A 393 -13.69 -22.19 -8.87
N LEU A 394 -13.22 -20.98 -9.21
CA LEU A 394 -13.43 -20.39 -10.54
C LEU A 394 -12.73 -21.19 -11.66
N LEU A 395 -11.51 -21.68 -11.40
CA LEU A 395 -10.75 -22.52 -12.31
C LEU A 395 -11.45 -23.86 -12.54
N THR A 396 -11.93 -24.50 -11.47
CA THR A 396 -12.72 -25.75 -11.53
C THR A 396 -13.95 -25.56 -12.42
N ALA A 397 -14.72 -24.50 -12.16
CA ALA A 397 -15.91 -24.17 -12.95
C ALA A 397 -15.58 -23.89 -14.42
N ARG A 398 -14.48 -23.16 -14.69
CA ARG A 398 -14.03 -22.85 -16.06
C ARG A 398 -13.57 -24.08 -16.83
N SER A 399 -13.00 -25.06 -16.13
CA SER A 399 -12.57 -26.34 -16.69
C SER A 399 -13.71 -27.36 -16.82
N ASN A 400 -14.96 -26.97 -16.51
CA ASN A 400 -16.13 -27.86 -16.44
C ASN A 400 -15.94 -29.07 -15.52
N GLN A 401 -15.11 -28.92 -14.48
CA GLN A 401 -14.96 -29.90 -13.41
C GLN A 401 -15.95 -29.58 -12.28
N THR A 402 -16.27 -30.57 -11.45
CA THR A 402 -17.22 -30.43 -10.33
C THR A 402 -16.54 -30.40 -8.96
N VAL A 403 -15.27 -30.76 -8.89
CA VAL A 403 -14.49 -30.91 -7.65
C VAL A 403 -13.13 -30.24 -7.87
N ILE A 404 -12.64 -29.53 -6.85
CA ILE A 404 -11.32 -28.90 -6.82
C ILE A 404 -10.29 -29.99 -6.47
N ASP A 405 -9.42 -30.32 -7.41
CA ASP A 405 -8.30 -31.26 -7.24
C ASP A 405 -6.97 -30.52 -6.92
N ASN A 406 -5.90 -31.28 -6.67
CA ASN A 406 -4.57 -30.72 -6.41
C ASN A 406 -4.02 -29.92 -7.60
N THR A 407 -4.32 -30.29 -8.84
CA THR A 407 -3.84 -29.58 -10.03
C THR A 407 -4.47 -28.18 -10.15
N ILE A 408 -5.78 -28.07 -9.87
CA ILE A 408 -6.47 -26.78 -9.84
C ILE A 408 -6.00 -25.94 -8.65
N MET A 409 -5.76 -26.56 -7.50
CA MET A 409 -5.25 -25.86 -6.33
C MET A 409 -3.87 -25.26 -6.61
N ASP A 410 -3.00 -26.00 -7.28
CA ASP A 410 -1.67 -25.55 -7.67
C ASP A 410 -1.72 -24.40 -8.69
N GLU A 411 -2.59 -24.50 -9.69
CA GLU A 411 -2.82 -23.41 -10.63
C GLU A 411 -3.40 -22.16 -9.96
N ALA A 412 -4.22 -22.32 -8.92
CA ALA A 412 -4.76 -21.21 -8.14
C ALA A 412 -3.67 -20.48 -7.35
N ILE A 413 -2.80 -21.23 -6.66
CA ILE A 413 -1.64 -20.67 -5.94
C ILE A 413 -0.73 -19.91 -6.92
N ASP A 414 -0.34 -20.57 -8.03
CA ASP A 414 0.49 -19.96 -9.07
C ASP A 414 -0.11 -18.64 -9.58
N ARG A 415 -1.43 -18.61 -9.75
CA ARG A 415 -2.15 -17.44 -10.26
C ARG A 415 -2.18 -16.29 -9.27
N VAL A 416 -2.26 -16.57 -7.97
CA VAL A 416 -2.18 -15.52 -6.94
C VAL A 416 -0.75 -14.98 -6.82
N ILE A 417 0.27 -15.83 -6.92
CA ILE A 417 1.68 -15.43 -6.82
C ILE A 417 2.14 -14.65 -8.07
N ALA A 418 2.01 -15.27 -9.25
CA ALA A 418 2.65 -14.80 -10.48
C ALA A 418 1.65 -14.23 -11.51
N GLY A 419 0.35 -14.30 -11.22
CA GLY A 419 -0.71 -13.90 -12.15
C GLY A 419 -1.10 -15.00 -13.14
N PRO A 420 -2.09 -14.73 -14.01
CA PRO A 420 -2.57 -15.71 -14.97
C PRO A 420 -1.51 -16.07 -16.02
N GLN A 421 -1.52 -17.34 -16.45
CA GLN A 421 -0.66 -17.83 -17.52
C GLN A 421 -0.97 -17.14 -18.86
N LYS A 422 0.07 -16.66 -19.54
CA LYS A 422 -0.06 -15.99 -20.85
C LYS A 422 0.07 -16.98 -22.00
N ARG A 423 -1.04 -17.63 -22.38
CA ARG A 423 -1.07 -18.60 -23.49
C ARG A 423 -0.72 -18.00 -24.87
N THR A 424 -0.90 -16.69 -25.05
CA THR A 424 -0.62 -16.00 -26.32
C THR A 424 0.83 -15.57 -26.49
N ARG A 425 1.61 -15.52 -25.41
CA ARG A 425 3.03 -15.16 -25.48
C ARG A 425 3.83 -16.43 -25.79
N LEU A 426 3.86 -16.79 -27.07
CA LEU A 426 4.73 -17.86 -27.57
C LEU A 426 6.17 -17.34 -27.56
N MET A 427 7.01 -17.95 -26.72
CA MET A 427 8.45 -17.71 -26.74
C MET A 427 9.07 -18.49 -27.90
N ASN A 428 10.10 -17.91 -28.52
CA ASN A 428 10.90 -18.67 -29.47
C ASN A 428 11.75 -19.73 -28.74
N ASP A 429 12.24 -20.75 -29.46
CA ASP A 429 13.00 -21.84 -28.82
C ASP A 429 14.28 -21.36 -28.12
N LYS A 430 14.91 -20.29 -28.63
CA LYS A 430 16.08 -19.67 -27.99
C LYS A 430 15.72 -18.99 -26.67
N GLU A 431 14.61 -18.26 -26.60
CA GLU A 431 14.08 -17.61 -25.40
C GLU A 431 13.65 -18.64 -24.36
N ARG A 432 13.02 -19.75 -24.80
CA ARG A 432 12.69 -20.87 -23.91
C ARG A 432 13.95 -21.51 -23.33
N MET A 433 14.97 -21.72 -24.17
CA MET A 433 16.27 -22.24 -23.74
C MET A 433 16.95 -21.30 -22.72
N VAL A 434 17.01 -20.01 -23.02
CA VAL A 434 17.58 -19.00 -22.10
C VAL A 434 16.81 -19.00 -20.78
N THR A 435 15.48 -19.01 -20.82
CA THR A 435 14.64 -19.06 -19.61
C THR A 435 14.87 -20.35 -18.82
N ALA A 436 14.97 -21.51 -19.46
CA ALA A 436 15.24 -22.78 -18.79
C ALA A 436 16.57 -22.78 -18.06
N TYR A 437 17.63 -22.25 -18.68
CA TYR A 437 18.93 -22.10 -18.02
C TYR A 437 18.92 -21.02 -16.92
N HIS A 438 18.17 -19.95 -17.10
CA HIS A 438 18.01 -18.90 -16.10
C HIS A 438 17.34 -19.42 -14.83
N GLU A 439 16.17 -20.05 -14.96
CA GLU A 439 15.44 -20.64 -13.83
C GLU A 439 16.19 -21.84 -13.23
N GLY A 440 16.78 -22.68 -14.09
CA GLY A 440 17.65 -23.76 -13.65
C GLY A 440 18.88 -23.26 -12.87
N GLY A 441 19.38 -22.08 -13.23
CA GLY A 441 20.47 -21.40 -12.54
C GLY A 441 20.11 -21.04 -11.10
N HIS A 442 18.97 -20.38 -10.90
CA HIS A 442 18.44 -20.09 -9.56
C HIS A 442 18.29 -21.36 -8.73
N ALA A 443 17.64 -22.38 -9.29
CA ALA A 443 17.36 -23.62 -8.57
C ALA A 443 18.62 -24.41 -8.21
N LEU A 444 19.58 -24.53 -9.13
CA LEU A 444 20.81 -25.27 -8.88
C LEU A 444 21.70 -24.57 -7.86
N VAL A 445 21.79 -23.23 -7.90
CA VAL A 445 22.51 -22.48 -6.87
C VAL A 445 21.83 -22.67 -5.51
N ALA A 446 20.50 -22.59 -5.45
CA ALA A 446 19.78 -22.88 -4.20
C ALA A 446 20.02 -24.31 -3.70
N ALA A 447 20.10 -25.31 -4.57
CA ALA A 447 20.40 -26.69 -4.15
C ALA A 447 21.86 -26.88 -3.68
N ALA A 448 22.80 -26.15 -4.27
CA ALA A 448 24.23 -26.26 -3.99
C ALA A 448 24.66 -25.48 -2.73
N MET A 449 23.96 -24.41 -2.37
CA MET A 449 24.23 -23.64 -1.15
C MET A 449 23.81 -24.40 0.13
N ASN A 450 24.33 -23.97 1.28
CA ASN A 450 24.20 -24.73 2.53
C ASN A 450 23.00 -24.30 3.40
N HIS A 451 22.60 -23.02 3.34
CA HIS A 451 21.57 -22.44 4.20
C HIS A 451 20.37 -21.89 3.39
N THR A 452 20.20 -22.38 2.17
CA THR A 452 19.02 -22.15 1.34
C THR A 452 17.91 -23.13 1.67
N ASP A 453 16.68 -22.63 1.59
CA ASP A 453 15.49 -23.47 1.67
C ASP A 453 15.37 -24.35 0.41
N PRO A 454 14.64 -25.49 0.47
CA PRO A 454 14.49 -26.39 -0.66
C PRO A 454 13.72 -25.76 -1.82
N VAL A 455 14.14 -26.10 -3.05
CA VAL A 455 13.41 -25.76 -4.27
C VAL A 455 12.23 -26.73 -4.42
N THR A 456 11.01 -26.20 -4.48
CA THR A 456 9.80 -27.01 -4.55
C THR A 456 9.19 -27.05 -5.95
N LYS A 457 9.43 -26.03 -6.77
CA LYS A 457 8.88 -25.96 -8.13
C LYS A 457 9.70 -25.05 -9.03
N ILE A 458 9.82 -25.42 -10.30
CA ILE A 458 10.40 -24.59 -11.36
C ILE A 458 9.48 -24.61 -12.56
N THR A 459 9.24 -23.47 -13.20
CA THR A 459 8.50 -23.40 -14.46
C THR A 459 9.08 -22.37 -15.42
N ILE A 460 9.08 -22.70 -16.71
CA ILE A 460 9.46 -21.79 -17.80
C ILE A 460 8.24 -21.20 -18.51
N LEU A 461 7.05 -21.39 -17.93
CA LEU A 461 5.80 -20.89 -18.50
C LEU A 461 5.59 -19.42 -18.13
N PRO A 462 5.28 -18.55 -19.12
CA PRO A 462 5.13 -17.13 -18.87
C PRO A 462 3.87 -16.83 -18.04
N ARG A 463 4.05 -16.16 -16.89
CA ARG A 463 2.97 -15.70 -16.02
C ARG A 463 3.10 -14.21 -15.72
N GLY A 464 2.00 -13.47 -15.84
CA GLY A 464 2.01 -12.04 -15.54
C GLY A 464 3.13 -11.28 -16.27
N LYS A 465 4.11 -10.77 -15.51
CA LYS A 465 5.34 -10.13 -16.04
C LYS A 465 6.53 -11.09 -16.17
N ALA A 466 6.55 -12.18 -15.40
CA ALA A 466 7.64 -13.16 -15.35
C ALA A 466 7.66 -14.07 -16.60
N LEU A 467 8.87 -14.45 -17.05
CA LEU A 467 9.08 -15.36 -18.19
C LEU A 467 9.10 -16.82 -17.72
N GLY A 468 9.72 -17.08 -16.58
CA GLY A 468 9.60 -18.27 -15.74
C GLY A 468 9.66 -17.86 -14.28
N TYR A 469 9.66 -18.83 -13.37
CA TYR A 469 10.04 -18.59 -11.98
C TYR A 469 10.45 -19.88 -11.28
N THR A 470 11.25 -19.71 -10.23
CA THR A 470 11.71 -20.76 -9.31
C THR A 470 11.12 -20.51 -7.92
N MET A 471 10.48 -21.51 -7.32
CA MET A 471 9.94 -21.45 -5.96
C MET A 471 10.88 -22.12 -4.97
N VAL A 472 11.40 -21.32 -4.06
CA VAL A 472 12.19 -21.75 -2.89
C VAL A 472 11.34 -21.50 -1.66
N MET A 473 11.04 -22.56 -0.91
CA MET A 473 10.00 -22.53 0.12
C MET A 473 10.55 -22.93 1.48
N PRO A 474 10.38 -22.10 2.53
CA PRO A 474 10.88 -22.41 3.85
C PRO A 474 10.14 -23.62 4.44
N THR A 475 10.89 -24.50 5.11
CA THR A 475 10.29 -25.64 5.82
C THR A 475 9.62 -25.23 7.13
N GLU A 476 10.06 -24.11 7.71
CA GLU A 476 9.58 -23.56 8.98
C GLU A 476 9.49 -22.03 8.87
N ASP A 477 8.51 -21.42 9.54
CA ASP A 477 8.39 -19.96 9.61
C ASP A 477 9.54 -19.43 10.50
N LYS A 478 10.51 -18.74 9.88
CA LYS A 478 11.67 -18.13 10.55
C LYS A 478 11.44 -16.63 10.75
N TYR A 479 11.78 -16.12 11.95
CA TYR A 479 11.70 -14.69 12.27
C TYR A 479 13.03 -13.93 12.08
N SER A 480 14.16 -14.63 12.08
CA SER A 480 15.49 -14.04 11.95
C SER A 480 16.33 -14.81 10.95
N VAL A 481 17.13 -14.08 10.16
CA VAL A 481 18.01 -14.64 9.13
C VAL A 481 19.46 -14.29 9.45
N THR A 482 20.34 -15.29 9.40
CA THR A 482 21.76 -15.15 9.67
C THR A 482 22.53 -14.56 8.48
N ARG A 483 23.75 -14.05 8.71
CA ARG A 483 24.60 -13.50 7.64
C ARG A 483 24.87 -14.52 6.52
N ASN A 484 25.14 -15.78 6.87
CA ASN A 484 25.43 -16.82 5.87
C ASN A 484 24.19 -17.20 5.05
N GLU A 485 23.00 -17.21 5.67
CA GLU A 485 21.73 -17.37 4.96
C GLU A 485 21.51 -16.20 3.98
N LEU A 486 21.79 -14.95 4.38
CA LEU A 486 21.67 -13.81 3.47
C LEU A 486 22.66 -13.88 2.31
N LEU A 487 23.90 -14.31 2.53
CA LEU A 487 24.88 -14.54 1.45
C LEU A 487 24.41 -15.63 0.48
N ASP A 488 23.84 -16.72 1.00
CA ASP A 488 23.25 -17.79 0.20
C ASP A 488 22.03 -17.29 -0.61
N GLN A 489 21.21 -16.39 -0.03
CA GLN A 489 20.11 -15.72 -0.74
C GLN A 489 20.62 -14.77 -1.84
N LEU A 490 21.74 -14.08 -1.63
CA LEU A 490 22.36 -13.25 -2.68
C LEU A 490 22.87 -14.13 -3.83
N ALA A 491 23.54 -15.25 -3.53
CA ALA A 491 24.00 -16.19 -4.55
C ALA A 491 22.82 -16.77 -5.34
N TYR A 492 21.75 -17.16 -4.66
CA TYR A 492 20.50 -17.59 -5.28
C TYR A 492 19.93 -16.52 -6.23
N ALA A 493 19.84 -15.26 -5.78
CA ALA A 493 19.30 -14.17 -6.59
C ALA A 493 20.15 -13.89 -7.85
N ILE A 494 21.46 -14.10 -7.81
CA ILE A 494 22.34 -13.88 -8.98
C ILE A 494 22.45 -15.14 -9.86
N GLY A 495 21.98 -16.30 -9.38
CA GLY A 495 22.13 -17.60 -10.04
C GLY A 495 21.64 -17.63 -11.50
N GLY A 496 20.47 -17.08 -11.81
CA GLY A 496 19.96 -17.04 -13.18
C GLY A 496 20.84 -16.22 -14.13
N ARG A 497 21.31 -15.05 -13.69
CA ARG A 497 22.25 -14.23 -14.45
C ARG A 497 23.59 -14.93 -14.68
N ALA A 498 24.13 -15.59 -13.65
CA ALA A 498 25.38 -16.33 -13.75
C ALA A 498 25.26 -17.53 -14.72
N ALA A 499 24.11 -18.20 -14.74
CA ALA A 499 23.85 -19.29 -15.68
C ALA A 499 23.83 -18.80 -17.14
N GLU A 500 23.20 -17.65 -17.40
CA GLU A 500 23.23 -17.06 -18.74
C GLU A 500 24.65 -16.71 -19.21
N GLU A 501 25.46 -16.16 -18.32
CA GLU A 501 26.86 -15.80 -18.60
C GLU A 501 27.72 -17.04 -18.92
N ILE A 502 27.55 -18.12 -18.17
CA ILE A 502 28.29 -19.38 -18.34
C ILE A 502 27.91 -20.09 -19.64
N VAL A 503 26.62 -20.10 -19.98
CA VAL A 503 26.08 -20.92 -21.07
C VAL A 503 26.04 -20.17 -22.40
N PHE A 504 25.58 -18.92 -22.38
CA PHE A 504 25.37 -18.13 -23.60
C PHE A 504 26.44 -17.07 -23.85
N HIS A 505 27.24 -16.73 -22.84
CA HIS A 505 28.27 -15.67 -22.90
C HIS A 505 27.72 -14.29 -23.28
N ASP A 506 26.40 -14.12 -23.23
CA ASP A 506 25.68 -12.90 -23.58
C ASP A 506 24.50 -12.74 -22.61
N PRO A 507 24.61 -11.84 -21.61
CA PRO A 507 23.60 -11.72 -20.59
C PRO A 507 22.34 -11.03 -21.09
N SER A 508 21.18 -11.51 -20.63
CA SER A 508 19.88 -10.94 -20.97
C SER A 508 19.48 -9.79 -20.02
N THR A 509 18.43 -9.06 -20.42
CA THR A 509 17.77 -8.07 -19.56
C THR A 509 16.77 -8.70 -18.58
N GLY A 510 16.54 -10.02 -18.65
CA GLY A 510 15.58 -10.75 -17.80
C GLY A 510 15.95 -10.72 -16.32
N ALA A 511 17.24 -10.66 -16.00
CA ALA A 511 17.76 -10.67 -14.63
C ALA A 511 17.61 -9.33 -13.86
N SER A 512 16.94 -8.30 -14.40
CA SER A 512 16.94 -6.97 -13.78
C SER A 512 16.34 -6.95 -12.38
N ASN A 513 15.25 -7.71 -12.19
CA ASN A 513 14.54 -7.83 -10.92
C ASN A 513 15.38 -8.57 -9.88
N ASP A 514 16.16 -9.55 -10.29
CA ASP A 514 16.97 -10.34 -9.37
C ASP A 514 18.21 -9.55 -8.92
N ILE A 515 18.78 -8.76 -9.82
CA ILE A 515 19.84 -7.78 -9.49
C ILE A 515 19.30 -6.72 -8.52
N GLU A 516 18.10 -6.20 -8.74
CA GLU A 516 17.46 -5.22 -7.85
C GLU A 516 17.27 -5.80 -6.44
N LYS A 517 16.72 -7.02 -6.34
CA LYS A 517 16.54 -7.73 -5.07
C LYS A 517 17.87 -7.99 -4.37
N ALA A 518 18.86 -8.54 -5.08
CA ALA A 518 20.18 -8.80 -4.52
C ALA A 518 20.82 -7.52 -3.99
N THR A 519 20.76 -6.43 -4.77
CA THR A 519 21.31 -5.13 -4.39
C THR A 519 20.61 -4.56 -3.15
N SER A 520 19.28 -4.65 -3.08
CA SER A 520 18.51 -4.20 -1.90
C SER A 520 18.89 -4.98 -0.64
N THR A 521 18.98 -6.31 -0.74
CA THR A 521 19.39 -7.17 0.39
C THR A 521 20.83 -6.87 0.83
N ALA A 522 21.77 -6.77 -0.11
CA ALA A 522 23.16 -6.43 0.20
C ALA A 522 23.27 -5.05 0.85
N ARG A 523 22.51 -4.06 0.39
CA ARG A 523 22.45 -2.74 1.02
C ARG A 523 21.91 -2.81 2.45
N LYS A 524 20.85 -3.58 2.71
CA LYS A 524 20.31 -3.79 4.07
C LYS A 524 21.30 -4.48 5.00
N MET A 525 22.07 -5.45 4.49
CA MET A 525 23.16 -6.09 5.24
C MET A 525 24.16 -5.06 5.75
N VAL A 526 24.54 -4.10 4.90
CA VAL A 526 25.52 -3.06 5.24
C VAL A 526 24.91 -1.96 6.11
N THR A 527 23.72 -1.46 5.78
CA THR A 527 23.17 -0.24 6.40
C THR A 527 22.20 -0.48 7.55
N GLN A 528 21.52 -1.63 7.62
CA GLN A 528 20.50 -1.89 8.63
C GLN A 528 20.91 -2.98 9.62
N TYR A 529 21.54 -4.05 9.12
CA TYR A 529 21.89 -5.21 9.94
C TYR A 529 23.29 -5.14 10.55
N GLY A 530 24.10 -4.15 10.15
CA GLY A 530 25.46 -3.98 10.69
C GLY A 530 26.40 -5.15 10.34
N MET A 531 26.21 -5.77 9.18
CA MET A 531 26.97 -6.95 8.71
C MET A 531 28.19 -6.58 7.84
N SER A 532 28.69 -5.35 7.97
CA SER A 532 29.93 -4.87 7.34
C SER A 532 30.95 -4.50 8.42
N GLU A 533 32.18 -4.94 8.25
CA GLU A 533 33.30 -4.60 9.15
C GLU A 533 33.67 -3.11 9.06
N LYS A 534 33.71 -2.54 7.85
CA LYS A 534 34.12 -1.14 7.63
C LYS A 534 33.11 -0.13 8.17
N ILE A 535 31.82 -0.43 8.04
CA ILE A 535 30.75 0.41 8.57
C ILE A 535 30.51 0.14 10.06
N GLY A 536 30.59 -1.11 10.47
CA GLY A 536 30.32 -1.57 11.82
C GLY A 536 28.82 -1.75 12.14
N MET A 537 28.52 -1.91 13.42
CA MET A 537 27.17 -2.19 13.94
C MET A 537 26.35 -0.91 14.11
N VAL A 538 26.22 -0.11 13.05
CA VAL A 538 25.45 1.14 13.05
C VAL A 538 24.33 1.07 12.03
N LYS A 539 23.14 1.54 12.43
CA LYS A 539 22.02 1.70 11.49
C LYS A 539 22.20 3.02 10.74
N LEU A 540 22.42 2.94 9.44
CA LEU A 540 22.60 4.08 8.53
C LEU A 540 21.38 4.23 7.61
N GLY A 541 20.89 5.46 7.52
CA GLY A 541 19.72 5.79 6.72
C GLY A 541 18.40 5.50 7.45
N ASP A 542 17.38 6.28 7.08
CA ASP A 542 16.03 6.14 7.61
C ASP A 542 15.11 5.72 6.46
N GLU A 543 14.86 4.42 6.32
CA GLU A 543 13.79 3.94 5.42
C GLU A 543 12.39 4.13 6.04
N GLY A 544 12.30 4.58 7.31
CA GLY A 544 11.04 4.83 8.03
C GLY A 544 10.86 6.26 8.54
N GLY A 545 11.80 7.15 8.23
CA GLY A 545 11.73 8.57 8.60
C GLY A 545 10.73 9.30 7.72
N ASP A 546 9.92 10.16 8.34
CA ASP A 546 8.93 11.00 7.69
C ASP A 546 9.40 11.46 6.28
N PRO A 547 8.74 11.03 5.19
CA PRO A 547 9.05 11.47 3.82
C PRO A 547 9.02 13.00 3.67
N PHE A 548 8.50 13.71 4.67
CA PHE A 548 8.43 15.16 4.74
C PHE A 548 9.50 15.81 5.64
N ALA A 549 10.19 15.07 6.52
CA ALA A 549 11.34 15.61 7.26
C ALA A 549 12.49 16.04 6.33
N GLY A 550 12.52 15.52 5.10
CA GLY A 550 13.52 15.85 4.08
C GLY A 550 13.23 17.07 3.19
N ARG A 551 12.14 17.83 3.40
CA ARG A 551 11.80 18.98 2.51
C ARG A 551 11.69 20.35 3.17
N GLY A 552 11.91 20.47 4.48
CA GLY A 552 11.79 21.75 5.18
C GLY A 552 12.78 21.91 6.31
N GLY A 553 13.98 22.41 6.00
CA GLY A 553 14.93 22.90 7.00
C GLY A 553 16.24 22.11 7.05
N THR A 554 17.31 22.79 6.63
CA THR A 554 18.73 22.53 6.90
C THR A 554 19.02 21.40 7.91
N GLY A 555 19.46 20.25 7.38
CA GLY A 555 19.95 19.12 8.15
C GLY A 555 19.42 17.80 7.63
N GLU A 556 19.80 17.43 6.41
CA GLU A 556 19.90 16.00 6.10
C GLU A 556 20.79 15.44 7.23
N VAL A 557 20.30 14.51 8.06
CA VAL A 557 21.22 13.62 8.80
C VAL A 557 21.77 12.65 7.75
N GLY A 558 22.40 13.23 6.72
CA GLY A 558 22.94 12.58 5.58
C GLY A 558 24.22 11.91 6.03
N THR A 559 24.31 10.62 5.79
CA THR A 559 25.56 9.89 5.85
C THR A 559 26.61 10.64 5.03
N ALA A 560 27.80 10.88 5.58
CA ALA A 560 28.85 11.61 4.88
C ALA A 560 29.15 10.97 3.51
N GLU A 561 29.52 11.77 2.50
CA GLU A 561 29.83 11.25 1.15
C GLU A 561 30.89 10.14 1.18
N ALA A 562 31.89 10.27 2.07
CA ALA A 562 32.89 9.22 2.30
C ALA A 562 32.26 7.89 2.77
N THR A 563 31.28 7.95 3.66
CA THR A 563 30.57 6.76 4.14
C THR A 563 29.64 6.18 3.07
N LYS A 564 29.02 7.01 2.21
CA LYS A 564 28.25 6.53 1.05
C LYS A 564 29.12 5.73 0.08
N LEU A 565 30.32 6.23 -0.22
CA LEU A 565 31.29 5.51 -1.05
C LEU A 565 31.64 4.15 -0.45
N ILE A 566 31.92 4.09 0.85
CA ILE A 566 32.22 2.82 1.55
C ILE A 566 31.03 1.87 1.46
N ILE A 567 29.79 2.36 1.65
CA ILE A 567 28.58 1.53 1.53
C ILE A 567 28.50 0.92 0.12
N ASP A 568 28.70 1.71 -0.93
CA ASP A 568 28.59 1.23 -2.31
C ASP A 568 29.71 0.24 -2.67
N GLU A 569 30.93 0.42 -2.14
CA GLU A 569 32.03 -0.54 -2.27
C GLU A 569 31.73 -1.87 -1.55
N GLU A 570 31.18 -1.81 -0.34
CA GLU A 570 30.81 -3.01 0.43
C GLU A 570 29.66 -3.77 -0.23
N VAL A 571 28.64 -3.06 -0.71
CA VAL A 571 27.52 -3.66 -1.46
C VAL A 571 28.05 -4.35 -2.72
N ARG A 572 28.92 -3.69 -3.49
CA ARG A 572 29.55 -4.30 -4.66
C ARG A 572 30.33 -5.56 -4.30
N THR A 573 31.11 -5.52 -3.22
CA THR A 573 31.90 -6.68 -2.76
C THR A 573 31.00 -7.88 -2.42
N LEU A 574 29.87 -7.64 -1.74
CA LEU A 574 28.89 -8.68 -1.43
C LEU A 574 28.29 -9.30 -2.70
N ILE A 575 27.93 -8.47 -3.69
CA ILE A 575 27.37 -8.91 -4.97
C ILE A 575 28.41 -9.68 -5.79
N ASP A 576 29.65 -9.21 -5.87
CA ASP A 576 30.74 -9.88 -6.58
C ASP A 576 31.05 -11.24 -5.94
N THR A 577 31.02 -11.33 -4.61
CA THR A 577 31.19 -12.60 -3.87
C THR A 577 30.05 -13.56 -4.17
N ALA A 578 28.80 -13.08 -4.14
CA ALA A 578 27.63 -13.89 -4.45
C ALA A 578 27.62 -14.37 -5.91
N HIS A 579 28.08 -13.55 -6.85
CA HIS A 579 28.28 -13.96 -8.25
C HIS A 579 29.35 -15.04 -8.36
N ALA A 580 30.48 -14.92 -7.66
CA ALA A 580 31.51 -15.95 -7.63
C ALA A 580 31.01 -17.29 -7.05
N ASP A 581 30.23 -17.25 -5.96
CA ASP A 581 29.61 -18.43 -5.36
C ASP A 581 28.64 -19.11 -6.33
N ALA A 582 27.81 -18.32 -7.01
CA ALA A 582 26.91 -18.82 -8.06
C ALA A 582 27.70 -19.43 -9.23
N TYR A 583 28.77 -18.77 -9.68
CA TYR A 583 29.62 -19.23 -10.77
C TYR A 583 30.30 -20.56 -10.44
N TRP A 584 30.77 -20.71 -9.21
CA TRP A 584 31.33 -21.96 -8.69
C TRP A 584 30.28 -23.08 -8.68
N ALA A 585 29.10 -22.80 -8.12
CA ALA A 585 28.03 -23.79 -7.99
C ALA A 585 27.56 -24.31 -9.36
N LEU A 586 27.39 -23.41 -10.33
CA LEU A 586 26.93 -23.74 -11.67
C LEU A 586 27.97 -24.48 -12.51
N ASN A 587 29.25 -24.10 -12.43
CA ASN A 587 30.30 -24.80 -13.19
C ASN A 587 30.62 -26.18 -12.60
N THR A 588 30.68 -26.30 -11.27
CA THR A 588 30.93 -27.57 -10.60
C THR A 588 29.81 -28.58 -10.89
N ASN A 589 28.58 -28.10 -11.00
CA ASN A 589 27.39 -28.92 -11.25
C ASN A 589 26.84 -28.77 -12.68
N ARG A 590 27.68 -28.41 -13.67
CA ARG A 590 27.24 -28.04 -15.02
C ARG A 590 26.43 -29.14 -15.72
N ALA A 591 26.81 -30.41 -15.56
CA ALA A 591 26.08 -31.52 -16.14
C ALA A 591 24.65 -31.63 -15.60
N ILE A 592 24.44 -31.34 -14.32
CA ILE A 592 23.12 -31.33 -13.67
C ILE A 592 22.31 -30.15 -14.17
N LEU A 593 22.93 -28.98 -14.38
CA LEU A 593 22.27 -27.81 -14.97
C LEU A 593 21.74 -28.12 -16.38
N ASP A 594 22.58 -28.74 -17.22
CA ASP A 594 22.19 -29.10 -18.59
C ASP A 594 21.07 -30.16 -18.60
N GLN A 595 21.10 -31.14 -17.70
CA GLN A 595 20.00 -32.09 -17.52
C GLN A 595 18.72 -31.40 -17.07
N LEU A 596 18.80 -30.50 -16.09
CA LEU A 596 17.65 -29.75 -15.58
C LEU A 596 17.01 -28.90 -16.68
N ALA A 597 17.83 -28.19 -17.46
CA ALA A 597 17.36 -27.39 -18.59
C ALA A 597 16.68 -28.26 -19.66
N TYR A 598 17.24 -29.43 -19.96
CA TYR A 598 16.62 -30.39 -20.89
C TYR A 598 15.23 -30.83 -20.42
N GLU A 599 15.11 -31.27 -19.16
CA GLU A 599 13.84 -31.71 -18.59
C GLU A 599 12.81 -30.56 -18.51
N LEU A 600 13.25 -29.32 -18.23
CA LEU A 600 12.40 -28.13 -18.26
C LEU A 600 11.88 -27.82 -19.67
N LEU A 601 12.68 -28.04 -20.72
CA LEU A 601 12.23 -27.82 -22.09
C LEU A 601 11.24 -28.88 -22.58
N GLU A 602 11.34 -30.10 -22.04
CA GLU A 602 10.42 -31.20 -22.35
C GLU A 602 9.09 -31.06 -21.59
N ARG A 603 9.13 -30.79 -20.28
CA ARG A 603 7.96 -30.80 -19.39
C ARG A 603 7.41 -29.43 -19.02
N GLU A 604 8.16 -28.37 -19.28
CA GLU A 604 7.84 -26.96 -18.99
C GLU A 604 7.74 -26.58 -17.49
N THR A 605 7.39 -27.54 -16.64
CA THR A 605 7.29 -27.40 -15.17
C THR A 605 7.82 -28.66 -14.50
N LEU A 606 8.59 -28.49 -13.44
CA LEU A 606 9.13 -29.56 -12.59
C LEU A 606 8.75 -29.30 -11.15
N ASP A 607 8.19 -30.31 -10.48
CA ASP A 607 7.77 -30.26 -9.08
C ASP A 607 8.83 -30.88 -8.16
N GLU A 608 8.63 -30.76 -6.85
CA GLU A 608 9.58 -31.16 -5.80
C GLU A 608 10.11 -32.60 -5.98
N ALA A 609 9.25 -33.54 -6.39
CA ALA A 609 9.64 -34.93 -6.62
C ALA A 609 10.64 -35.09 -7.79
N ASP A 610 10.46 -34.33 -8.88
CA ASP A 610 11.39 -34.32 -10.00
C ASP A 610 12.70 -33.64 -9.62
N LEU A 611 12.62 -32.51 -8.92
CA LEU A 611 13.80 -31.76 -8.47
C LEU A 611 14.64 -32.57 -7.48
N LYS A 612 14.02 -33.29 -6.55
CA LYS A 612 14.72 -34.18 -5.62
C LYS A 612 15.50 -35.28 -6.33
N ARG A 613 14.98 -35.80 -7.45
CA ARG A 613 15.67 -36.78 -8.29
C ARG A 613 16.85 -36.15 -9.03
N ILE A 614 16.66 -34.98 -9.64
CA ILE A 614 17.70 -34.29 -10.43
C ILE A 614 18.83 -33.78 -9.53
N PHE A 615 18.49 -33.29 -8.33
CA PHE A 615 19.45 -32.72 -7.39
C PHE A 615 20.14 -33.72 -6.46
N ALA A 616 19.91 -35.03 -6.64
CA ALA A 616 20.48 -36.07 -5.80
C ALA A 616 22.02 -36.04 -5.75
N ASP A 617 22.66 -35.73 -6.88
CA ASP A 617 24.12 -35.74 -7.04
C ASP A 617 24.74 -34.33 -7.02
N VAL A 618 24.01 -33.32 -6.55
CA VAL A 618 24.52 -31.94 -6.46
C VAL A 618 25.66 -31.83 -5.46
N GLN A 619 26.80 -31.32 -5.92
CA GLN A 619 27.93 -31.00 -5.06
C GLN A 619 27.67 -29.68 -4.35
N LYS A 620 27.61 -29.75 -3.01
CA LYS A 620 27.42 -28.58 -2.16
C LYS A 620 28.67 -27.72 -2.05
N ALA A 621 28.46 -26.41 -1.92
CA ALA A 621 29.52 -25.45 -1.68
C ALA A 621 30.27 -25.74 -0.38
N PRO A 622 31.59 -25.48 -0.33
CA PRO A 622 32.33 -25.53 0.92
C PRO A 622 31.67 -24.58 1.94
N LYS A 623 31.63 -25.00 3.21
CA LYS A 623 31.08 -24.14 4.26
C LYS A 623 31.95 -22.88 4.38
N ARG A 624 31.32 -21.70 4.35
CA ARG A 624 32.02 -20.43 4.54
C ARG A 624 32.69 -20.40 5.91
N GLU A 625 33.84 -19.74 5.97
CA GLU A 625 34.55 -19.51 7.22
C GLU A 625 33.71 -18.66 8.19
N VAL A 626 33.99 -18.81 9.48
CA VAL A 626 33.28 -18.04 10.52
C VAL A 626 33.58 -16.56 10.30
N TRP A 627 32.53 -15.77 10.12
CA TRP A 627 32.68 -14.33 9.99
C TRP A 627 33.03 -13.70 11.33
N LEU A 628 34.14 -12.98 11.37
CA LEU A 628 34.56 -12.15 12.50
C LEU A 628 34.36 -10.69 12.11
N THR A 629 33.81 -9.89 13.04
CA THR A 629 33.68 -8.44 12.83
C THR A 629 35.03 -7.72 12.88
N SER A 630 36.03 -8.34 13.51
CA SER A 630 37.40 -7.84 13.59
C SER A 630 38.32 -9.00 13.98
N GLU A 631 39.55 -8.98 13.48
CA GLU A 631 40.55 -10.03 13.74
C GLU A 631 40.91 -10.17 15.23
N ASP A 632 40.68 -9.12 16.03
CA ASP A 632 40.94 -9.09 17.47
C ASP A 632 39.83 -9.73 18.33
N ARG A 633 38.76 -10.27 17.71
CA ARG A 633 37.63 -10.90 18.41
C ARG A 633 37.63 -12.42 18.18
N PRO A 634 38.28 -13.22 19.04
CA PRO A 634 38.36 -14.67 18.86
C PRO A 634 37.00 -15.35 19.08
N VAL A 635 36.81 -16.49 18.41
CA VAL A 635 35.65 -17.36 18.62
C VAL A 635 35.75 -18.01 20.00
N SER A 636 34.65 -18.02 20.75
CA SER A 636 34.56 -18.75 22.01
C SER A 636 34.46 -20.26 21.75
N ASP A 637 35.32 -21.05 22.39
CA ASP A 637 35.28 -22.52 22.34
C ASP A 637 34.14 -23.12 23.19
N ILE A 638 33.50 -22.31 24.03
CA ILE A 638 32.37 -22.74 24.85
C ILE A 638 31.12 -22.83 23.96
N PRO A 639 30.49 -24.02 23.82
CA PRO A 639 29.30 -24.18 22.98
C PRO A 639 28.08 -23.44 23.58
N PRO A 640 27.06 -23.13 22.75
CA PRO A 640 25.78 -22.63 23.24
C PRO A 640 25.17 -23.57 24.29
N ILE A 641 24.45 -23.00 25.25
CA ILE A 641 23.68 -23.80 26.23
C ILE A 641 22.66 -24.68 25.49
N THR A 642 22.41 -25.89 26.00
CA THR A 642 21.30 -26.69 25.53
C THR A 642 19.99 -26.02 25.97
N PRO A 643 19.05 -25.73 25.05
CA PRO A 643 17.76 -25.19 25.45
C PRO A 643 17.12 -26.13 26.49
N PRO A 644 16.61 -25.61 27.63
CA PRO A 644 15.86 -26.44 28.55
C PRO A 644 14.65 -27.02 27.82
N GLU A 645 14.19 -28.21 28.23
CA GLU A 645 12.93 -28.76 27.72
C GLU A 645 11.85 -27.68 27.81
N ARG A 646 11.28 -27.32 26.65
CA ARG A 646 10.18 -26.36 26.58
C ARG A 646 9.12 -26.94 27.52
N ARG A 647 8.72 -26.18 28.55
CA ARG A 647 7.60 -26.57 29.40
C ARG A 647 6.38 -26.69 28.49
N GLU A 648 6.09 -27.89 28.00
CA GLU A 648 4.97 -28.15 27.08
C GLU A 648 3.61 -27.85 27.72
N ASN A 649 3.59 -27.55 29.01
CA ASN A 649 2.41 -27.13 29.75
C ASN A 649 2.78 -26.08 30.80
N ALA A 650 3.20 -24.88 30.37
CA ALA A 650 2.61 -23.73 31.07
C ALA A 650 1.15 -23.72 30.62
N GLY A 651 0.33 -24.56 31.27
CA GLY A 651 -1.08 -24.70 30.94
C GLY A 651 -1.64 -23.31 30.79
N ASP A 652 -2.41 -23.13 29.72
CA ASP A 652 -3.07 -21.90 29.36
C ASP A 652 -3.41 -21.15 30.64
N TRP A 653 -2.92 -19.92 30.79
CA TRP A 653 -3.23 -19.15 32.01
C TRP A 653 -4.75 -19.12 32.20
N ARG A 654 -5.53 -19.24 31.12
CA ARG A 654 -6.97 -19.48 31.09
C ARG A 654 -7.37 -20.78 31.77
N ASP A 655 -6.71 -21.92 31.54
CA ASP A 655 -6.95 -23.16 32.30
C ASP A 655 -6.61 -22.99 33.79
N ALA A 656 -5.54 -22.27 34.11
CA ALA A 656 -5.18 -21.99 35.51
C ALA A 656 -6.18 -21.03 36.18
N VAL A 657 -6.68 -20.03 35.46
CA VAL A 657 -7.67 -19.05 35.94
C VAL A 657 -9.06 -19.65 35.98
N ALA A 658 -9.46 -20.46 34.98
CA ALA A 658 -10.70 -21.20 34.92
C ALA A 658 -10.78 -22.22 36.05
N ARG A 659 -9.71 -23.01 36.28
CA ARG A 659 -9.63 -23.89 37.46
C ARG A 659 -9.79 -23.10 38.77
N ARG A 660 -9.10 -21.96 38.92
CA ARG A 660 -9.26 -21.08 40.10
C ARG A 660 -10.62 -20.39 40.21
N ALA A 661 -11.33 -20.19 39.10
CA ALA A 661 -12.67 -19.61 39.06
C ALA A 661 -13.72 -20.68 39.41
N GLU A 662 -13.53 -21.91 38.95
CA GLU A 662 -14.35 -23.06 39.24
C GLU A 662 -14.17 -23.53 40.70
N GLU A 663 -12.93 -23.52 41.21
CA GLU A 663 -12.62 -23.68 42.63
C GLU A 663 -13.28 -22.59 43.49
N ARG A 664 -13.34 -21.34 43.02
CA ARG A 664 -14.04 -20.24 43.72
C ARG A 664 -15.56 -20.41 43.68
N ARG A 665 -16.14 -20.80 42.55
CA ARG A 665 -17.58 -21.10 42.46
C ARG A 665 -17.96 -22.25 43.38
N GLN A 666 -17.15 -23.31 43.43
CA GLN A 666 -17.36 -24.41 44.38
C GLN A 666 -17.24 -23.94 45.83
N GLN A 667 -16.27 -23.09 46.17
CA GLN A 667 -16.17 -22.51 47.52
C GLN A 667 -17.35 -21.59 47.87
N GLU A 668 -17.88 -20.83 46.91
CA GLU A 668 -19.06 -19.98 47.10
C GLU A 668 -20.36 -20.80 47.23
N GLU A 669 -20.49 -21.90 46.47
CA GLU A 669 -21.58 -22.86 46.57
C GLU A 669 -21.53 -23.64 47.90
N ASP A 670 -20.34 -24.03 48.35
CA ASP A 670 -20.12 -24.68 49.66
C ASP A 670 -20.34 -23.71 50.84
N ALA A 671 -20.01 -22.43 50.67
CA ALA A 671 -20.28 -21.38 51.65
C ALA A 671 -21.79 -21.03 51.73
N GLN A 672 -22.53 -21.12 50.61
CA GLN A 672 -23.98 -20.97 50.59
C GLN A 672 -24.72 -22.24 51.07
N GLY A 673 -24.11 -23.41 50.94
CA GLY A 673 -24.62 -24.68 51.46
C GLY A 673 -24.45 -24.87 52.98
N SER A 674 -23.59 -24.09 53.64
CA SER A 674 -23.30 -24.19 55.08
C SER A 674 -23.97 -23.12 55.96
N GLY A 675 -24.86 -22.31 55.37
CA GLY A 675 -25.58 -21.24 56.06
C GLY A 675 -26.83 -21.66 56.83
N GLN A 676 -26.73 -22.55 57.84
CA GLN A 676 -27.75 -22.60 58.90
C GLN A 676 -27.20 -23.14 60.24
N GLN A 677 -26.55 -22.26 61.02
CA GLN A 677 -26.73 -22.12 62.48
C GLN A 677 -25.71 -21.14 63.08
N GLY A 678 -26.19 -20.20 63.91
CA GLY A 678 -25.37 -19.56 64.94
C GLY A 678 -25.34 -18.03 64.92
N SER A 679 -26.27 -17.42 65.64
CA SER A 679 -26.27 -16.02 66.06
C SER A 679 -25.12 -15.71 67.02
N GLY A 680 -24.45 -14.56 66.84
CA GLY A 680 -23.58 -13.96 67.85
C GLY A 680 -23.08 -12.58 67.40
N GLU A 681 -23.57 -11.53 68.07
CA GLU A 681 -23.03 -10.17 67.97
C GLU A 681 -21.54 -10.15 68.35
N GLU A 682 -20.69 -9.51 67.56
CA GLU A 682 -19.56 -8.74 68.10
C GLU A 682 -19.04 -7.70 67.10
N SER A 683 -18.56 -6.62 67.70
CA SER A 683 -18.34 -5.26 67.18
C SER A 683 -17.32 -5.11 66.05
N VAL A 684 -17.65 -4.22 65.11
CA VAL A 684 -16.75 -3.68 64.08
C VAL A 684 -15.66 -2.82 64.74
N GLN A 685 -14.41 -3.29 64.72
CA GLN A 685 -13.21 -2.47 64.91
C GLN A 685 -12.51 -2.29 63.56
N HIS A 686 -12.43 -1.04 63.10
CA HIS A 686 -11.51 -0.64 62.04
C HIS A 686 -10.05 -0.70 62.53
N PRO A 687 -9.10 -1.25 61.76
CA PRO A 687 -7.71 -0.90 61.93
C PRO A 687 -7.34 0.29 61.04
N GLN A 688 -6.86 1.32 61.73
CA GLN A 688 -6.12 2.49 61.26
C GLN A 688 -4.96 2.16 60.29
N GLN A 689 -4.73 3.08 59.36
CA GLN A 689 -3.41 3.34 58.73
C GLN A 689 -2.33 3.43 59.84
N ASP A 690 -1.07 3.03 59.66
CA ASP A 690 -0.01 3.82 59.01
C ASP A 690 1.38 3.10 59.16
N PRO A 691 2.58 3.65 58.84
CA PRO A 691 3.47 3.20 57.76
C PRO A 691 4.92 2.78 58.17
N TYR A 692 5.74 2.37 57.20
CA TYR A 692 7.19 2.08 57.22
C TYR A 692 7.73 0.85 57.99
N GLY A 693 8.52 0.02 57.28
CA GLY A 693 9.39 -1.01 57.86
C GLY A 693 10.19 -1.76 56.78
N GLN A 694 11.46 -1.39 56.63
CA GLN A 694 12.45 -1.93 55.69
C GLN A 694 13.13 -3.23 56.24
N PRO A 695 14.13 -3.86 55.57
CA PRO A 695 14.05 -5.24 55.11
C PRO A 695 14.98 -6.22 55.86
N GLY A 696 14.69 -7.53 55.76
CA GLY A 696 15.69 -8.55 56.05
C GLY A 696 15.13 -9.97 56.13
N GLN A 697 15.40 -10.81 55.12
CA GLN A 697 16.04 -12.13 55.27
C GLN A 697 16.16 -12.88 53.93
N GLN A 698 17.40 -12.87 53.42
CA GLN A 698 18.19 -13.96 52.82
C GLN A 698 17.49 -15.00 51.92
N ASN A 699 17.81 -14.92 50.63
CA ASN A 699 17.64 -15.96 49.61
C ASN A 699 18.93 -16.82 49.50
N PRO A 700 18.87 -18.14 49.25
CA PRO A 700 20.08 -18.96 49.06
C PRO A 700 20.79 -18.63 47.74
N GLY A 701 22.13 -18.57 47.79
CA GLY A 701 22.98 -17.98 46.76
C GLY A 701 23.14 -18.78 45.47
N TYR A 702 23.22 -18.03 44.37
CA TYR A 702 23.87 -18.44 43.12
C TYR A 702 25.25 -17.76 43.06
N GLN A 703 26.28 -18.58 42.87
CA GLN A 703 27.69 -18.18 42.89
C GLN A 703 28.17 -17.92 41.45
N TYR A 704 28.58 -16.70 41.15
CA TYR A 704 29.21 -16.35 39.86
C TYR A 704 30.69 -16.77 39.86
N PRO A 705 31.24 -17.31 38.75
CA PRO A 705 32.68 -17.47 38.58
C PRO A 705 33.36 -16.11 38.42
N GLY A 706 34.43 -15.88 39.17
CA GLY A 706 35.19 -14.63 39.18
C GLY A 706 36.03 -14.40 37.91
N TYR A 707 36.16 -13.12 37.54
CA TYR A 707 37.16 -12.63 36.59
C TYR A 707 38.57 -12.69 37.23
N PRO A 708 39.64 -12.93 36.46
CA PRO A 708 41.00 -12.79 36.97
C PRO A 708 41.34 -11.32 37.24
N GLU A 709 41.86 -11.04 38.44
CA GLU A 709 42.45 -9.76 38.81
C GLU A 709 43.74 -9.50 38.03
N HIS A 710 43.84 -8.34 37.37
CA HIS A 710 45.11 -7.79 36.89
C HIS A 710 45.83 -7.05 38.02
N PRO A 711 47.14 -7.28 38.26
CA PRO A 711 47.88 -6.53 39.26
C PRO A 711 48.37 -5.17 38.72
N ASP A 712 48.17 -4.16 39.56
CA ASP A 712 48.93 -2.92 39.71
C ASP A 712 49.06 -1.94 38.51
N GLN A 713 48.34 -0.82 38.62
CA GLN A 713 48.92 0.52 38.42
C GLN A 713 48.05 1.63 39.06
N GLN A 714 48.62 2.29 40.06
CA GLN A 714 48.07 3.46 40.76
C GLN A 714 47.97 4.69 39.84
N PRO A 715 46.98 5.58 40.03
CA PRO A 715 46.95 6.87 39.37
C PRO A 715 47.70 7.93 40.22
N PRO A 716 48.50 8.83 39.63
CA PRO A 716 48.95 10.01 40.36
C PRO A 716 47.88 11.11 40.27
N HIS A 717 47.52 11.63 41.44
CA HIS A 717 46.91 12.95 41.58
C HIS A 717 47.87 14.03 41.07
N GLY A 718 47.31 15.06 40.43
CA GLY A 718 48.01 16.31 40.12
C GLY A 718 47.05 17.37 39.60
N SER A 719 47.04 18.50 40.29
CA SER A 719 46.10 19.63 40.23
C SER A 719 46.45 20.71 39.20
N GLU A 720 45.44 21.54 38.93
CA GLU A 720 45.48 23.00 38.64
C GLU A 720 46.07 23.58 37.33
N ASP A 721 45.21 24.44 36.76
CA ASP A 721 45.44 25.76 36.15
C ASP A 721 46.09 25.99 34.77
N ASP A 722 45.52 27.04 34.14
CA ASP A 722 46.07 27.97 33.15
C ASP A 722 46.17 27.58 31.65
N ARG A 723 45.11 27.90 30.89
CA ARG A 723 45.03 28.98 29.87
C ARG A 723 43.99 28.74 28.79
#